data_AF-A0A8J9YBD6-F1
#
_entry.id   AF-A0A8J9YBD6-F1
#
_cell.length_a   1.000
_cell.length_b   1.000
_cell.length_c   1.000
_cell.angle_alpha   90.00
_cell.angle_beta   90.00
_cell.angle_gamma   90.00
#
_symmetry.space_group_name_H-M   'P 1'
#
loop_
_entity.id
_entity.type
_entity.pdbx_description
1 polymer ?
#
loop_
_entity_poly.entity_id
_entity_poly.type
_entity_poly.pdbx_seq_one_letter_code
_entity_poly.pdbx_strand_id
1 'polypeptide(L)'
;MYFKWLFVLTCIHYITCLDQYSLPELPPGEAPEPIVSFMERAYRPGRARSSYDGGEPLLLTPLIEGNKLEEARKAAYVDPEYLLPGMTSYAGYLTVNKEYNANLWFWYFPVAEKSVEETPWIIWLQGGPGASSLYGLFTEIGPFVVTENQLEEIKYSWGKNHSLLFIDNPVGTGFSFTDDDRGFTTNQTTIGENLYTALQQFLTLFPELRKAPLTIAGESYAGKHIPSLGVQILWNKYNDEPINLQGLAIGNGFIDPLTLQRYSYFVRETGLVDNKVANFMLQIETAVVQFINSGEMLKAYAYYNYLLQLFLSESKLKNLYNYLEDDISLDGAYLDFIQRDDIRRALHVGSTNFTSIGVVYRKLVPDFMASAKPWLEELLENYRVMLYNGHLDIIVAYHPSVNTYENLSFSGTTEYKTAKRRTWYHDGNLVGYYKTAGNLTEVMIRGAGHMVPADKPAASLGLISAFARGISLEKDTGVLVDVEKNLRFRQLPCDCEGIAYCELLKNRVNFPVLLCDLGTKLQHTMSLFLYVVCALLLLTPIRAFYLPGLAPVNYCKAGEDLKKPCKNEIPLYVNRLNTEESVIPFEYHHFDFCFSDETQSPVENLGQVVFGERIRPSPYKLYFLQDESCKAVCPKVYKGSDPESIKKLNLLKMGMALYYQHHWILDNMPVTWCYLVNEGGKTYCSTGFPMGCQVRKDLDTCTPIVNTQSSPLGTYYLFNHVDLEITYHSGREEEWGVALGDNGGRIISAKVKPASINHRNVNSLDCNARNNPLEIPNTLSGDETFNIIYTYRVTYIKNNTIKWSSRWDYILESMPQTNIQWFSILNSLVIVLFLSGMVAMILLRTLHKDIARYNQMECGEDAQEEFGWKLVHGDVFRPPRRGMLLAVFLGSGSQVFGMTLVTLAFACLGFLSPANRGALMTCALVAWVLLGAAAGYVSARVYKSFGGRRWKSNILLTSMVCPGVVFSLFFIMNLVLWGKGSSASVPFSTLVALLALWFGVSVPLTFIGAYFGFRKRILEHPVRTNQIPRQIPEQSLYTQPVPGIVMGGVLPFGCIFIQLFFILNSLWSSQMYYMFGFLFLVFVILVITCSETTILLCYFHLCAEDYHWWWRAFLSSGSTAGYLFIYCCHYFVTKLNIDDAASTFLYFGYTFIMVFLFFLLTGTIGFMACFWFVRKIYSVVKVD
;
A
#
# COMPACT_ATOMS: atom_id res chain seq x y z
N MET A 1 64.52 40.59 -37.00
CA MET A 1 64.03 40.79 -35.62
C MET A 1 62.52 41.09 -35.58
N TYR A 2 61.67 40.37 -36.34
CA TYR A 2 60.20 40.62 -36.36
C TYR A 2 59.39 39.37 -36.83
N PHE A 3 59.89 38.15 -36.60
CA PHE A 3 59.22 36.92 -37.07
C PHE A 3 58.97 35.85 -35.98
N LYS A 4 59.23 36.19 -34.71
CA LYS A 4 58.92 35.31 -33.55
C LYS A 4 57.70 35.75 -32.73
N TRP A 5 57.03 36.83 -33.12
CA TRP A 5 55.85 37.38 -32.41
C TRP A 5 54.51 37.14 -33.11
N LEU A 6 54.49 36.66 -34.36
CA LEU A 6 53.24 36.47 -35.11
C LEU A 6 52.64 35.05 -35.00
N PHE A 7 53.40 34.06 -34.53
CA PHE A 7 52.91 32.67 -34.37
C PHE A 7 52.23 32.42 -33.01
N VAL A 8 52.43 33.31 -32.04
CA VAL A 8 51.83 33.19 -30.69
C VAL A 8 50.45 33.86 -30.65
N LEU A 9 50.19 34.90 -31.44
CA LEU A 9 48.90 35.60 -31.46
C LEU A 9 47.81 34.88 -32.26
N THR A 10 48.15 34.06 -33.25
CA THR A 10 47.17 33.20 -33.95
C THR A 10 46.82 31.93 -33.18
N CYS A 11 47.63 31.51 -32.19
CA CYS A 11 47.28 30.42 -31.29
C CYS A 11 46.44 30.89 -30.08
N ILE A 12 46.52 32.16 -29.69
CA ILE A 12 45.73 32.68 -28.54
C ILE A 12 44.28 33.03 -28.93
N HIS A 13 43.96 33.17 -30.23
CA HIS A 13 42.57 33.28 -30.68
C HIS A 13 41.87 31.94 -30.93
N TYR A 14 42.57 30.81 -30.73
CA TYR A 14 41.98 29.46 -30.82
C TYR A 14 41.90 28.73 -29.46
N ILE A 15 42.34 29.36 -28.37
CA ILE A 15 42.29 28.80 -26.99
C ILE A 15 41.33 29.60 -26.08
N THR A 16 40.54 30.50 -26.64
CA THR A 16 39.39 31.11 -25.96
C THR A 16 38.14 30.97 -26.80
N CYS A 17 37.84 29.75 -27.26
CA CYS A 17 36.45 29.37 -27.38
C CYS A 17 35.97 29.17 -25.95
N LEU A 18 35.13 30.09 -25.49
CA LEU A 18 34.15 29.79 -24.45
C LEU A 18 33.60 28.40 -24.78
N ASP A 19 33.85 27.42 -23.91
CA ASP A 19 32.98 26.26 -23.83
C ASP A 19 31.61 26.85 -23.53
N GLN A 20 30.84 27.09 -24.60
CA GLN A 20 29.39 27.06 -24.54
C GLN A 20 29.08 25.66 -24.04
N TYR A 21 29.05 25.49 -22.72
CA TYR A 21 28.38 24.38 -22.09
C TYR A 21 26.96 24.43 -22.63
N SER A 22 26.66 23.56 -23.60
CA SER A 22 25.29 23.24 -23.92
C SER A 22 24.67 22.78 -22.61
N LEU A 23 23.76 23.61 -22.07
CA LEU A 23 22.94 23.22 -20.94
C LEU A 23 22.36 21.83 -21.27
N PRO A 24 22.45 20.85 -20.37
CA PRO A 24 21.86 19.55 -20.63
C PRO A 24 20.37 19.77 -20.90
N GLU A 25 19.93 19.53 -22.14
CA GLU A 25 18.51 19.55 -22.45
C GLU A 25 17.84 18.51 -21.55
N LEU A 26 16.87 18.96 -20.74
CA LEU A 26 16.00 18.05 -20.01
C LEU A 26 15.46 17.04 -21.02
N PRO A 27 15.65 15.72 -20.82
CA PRO A 27 15.24 14.73 -21.78
C PRO A 27 13.76 14.93 -22.16
N PRO A 28 13.42 15.13 -23.44
CA PRO A 28 12.05 15.39 -23.85
C PRO A 28 11.20 14.15 -23.61
N GLY A 29 10.29 14.22 -22.64
CA GLY A 29 9.27 13.18 -22.41
C GLY A 29 9.16 12.63 -20.99
N GLU A 30 10.12 12.91 -20.10
CA GLU A 30 10.08 12.49 -18.70
C GLU A 30 10.26 13.69 -17.78
N ALA A 31 9.20 14.49 -17.58
CA ALA A 31 9.17 15.40 -16.44
C ALA A 31 9.10 14.52 -15.17
N PRO A 32 10.13 14.50 -14.33
CA PRO A 32 10.12 13.64 -13.16
C PRO A 32 9.17 14.21 -12.10
N GLU A 33 8.59 13.32 -11.29
CA GLU A 33 7.49 13.62 -10.38
C GLU A 33 7.80 14.82 -9.46
N PRO A 34 7.11 15.98 -9.54
CA PRO A 34 7.53 17.23 -8.91
C PRO A 34 7.89 17.07 -7.43
N ILE A 35 8.84 17.85 -6.86
CA ILE A 35 9.09 17.84 -5.39
C ILE A 35 7.81 18.02 -4.58
N VAL A 36 6.83 18.75 -5.13
CA VAL A 36 5.46 18.83 -4.59
C VAL A 36 4.90 17.45 -4.25
N SER A 37 5.08 16.44 -5.10
CA SER A 37 4.65 15.07 -4.85
C SER A 37 5.41 14.40 -3.68
N PHE A 38 6.71 14.67 -3.53
CA PHE A 38 7.48 14.24 -2.36
C PHE A 38 6.94 14.90 -1.09
N MET A 39 6.68 16.22 -1.13
CA MET A 39 6.15 16.96 0.01
C MET A 39 4.71 16.56 0.35
N GLU A 40 3.84 16.34 -0.65
CA GLU A 40 2.48 15.82 -0.45
C GLU A 40 2.48 14.37 0.06
N ARG A 41 3.52 13.58 -0.25
CA ARG A 41 3.71 12.23 0.34
C ARG A 41 4.21 12.28 1.78
N ALA A 42 5.07 13.24 2.11
CA ALA A 42 5.62 13.44 3.45
C ALA A 42 4.58 14.04 4.41
N TYR A 43 3.78 15.00 3.92
CA TYR A 43 2.66 15.66 4.62
C TYR A 43 1.33 15.10 4.11
N ARG A 44 0.93 13.89 4.55
CA ARG A 44 -0.36 13.34 4.10
C ARG A 44 -1.53 14.04 4.79
N PRO A 45 -2.66 14.28 4.12
CA PRO A 45 -3.87 14.76 4.77
C PRO A 45 -4.38 13.70 5.77
N GLY A 46 -4.82 14.16 6.95
CA GLY A 46 -5.38 13.30 8.01
C GLY A 46 -6.53 12.41 7.53
N ARG A 47 -6.78 11.31 8.26
CA ARG A 47 -7.74 10.25 7.85
C ARG A 47 -9.19 10.65 8.07
N ALA A 48 -9.44 11.69 8.87
CA ALA A 48 -10.78 12.22 9.15
C ALA A 48 -11.06 13.53 8.38
N ARG A 49 -12.18 13.58 7.65
CA ARG A 49 -12.82 14.84 7.23
C ARG A 49 -13.81 15.24 8.30
N SER A 50 -13.87 16.52 8.65
CA SER A 50 -14.81 17.03 9.63
C SER A 50 -16.25 16.66 9.25
N SER A 51 -17.05 16.32 10.25
CA SER A 51 -18.50 16.34 10.10
C SER A 51 -18.93 17.81 9.98
N TYR A 52 -19.98 18.12 9.22
CA TYR A 52 -20.36 19.50 8.86
C TYR A 52 -20.78 20.42 10.05
N ASP A 53 -20.56 20.03 11.31
CA ASP A 53 -21.06 20.71 12.53
C ASP A 53 -19.93 21.24 13.45
N GLY A 54 -18.94 21.92 12.86
CA GLY A 54 -17.81 22.54 13.59
C GLY A 54 -18.08 23.95 14.13
N GLY A 55 -19.21 24.58 13.75
CA GLY A 55 -19.50 25.99 14.01
C GLY A 55 -18.82 26.95 13.02
N GLU A 56 -19.02 28.25 13.24
CA GLU A 56 -18.37 29.32 12.45
C GLU A 56 -16.95 29.62 12.97
N PRO A 57 -15.98 29.95 12.10
CA PRO A 57 -14.64 30.35 12.53
C PRO A 57 -14.69 31.67 13.33
N LEU A 58 -13.97 31.72 14.45
CA LEU A 58 -13.91 32.92 15.29
C LEU A 58 -12.97 33.97 14.70
N LEU A 59 -13.54 34.95 13.99
CA LEU A 59 -12.81 36.14 13.53
C LEU A 59 -12.72 37.15 14.68
N LEU A 60 -11.51 37.40 15.18
CA LEU A 60 -11.27 38.33 16.30
C LEU A 60 -11.13 39.78 15.85
N THR A 61 -10.73 40.01 14.59
CA THR A 61 -10.49 41.36 14.03
C THR A 61 -11.67 42.32 14.22
N PRO A 62 -12.94 41.94 13.98
CA PRO A 62 -14.08 42.85 14.22
C PRO A 62 -14.22 43.30 15.68
N LEU A 63 -13.85 42.44 16.66
CA LEU A 63 -13.87 42.77 18.08
C LEU A 63 -12.69 43.67 18.47
N ILE A 64 -11.51 43.41 17.91
CA ILE A 64 -10.30 44.21 18.10
C ILE A 64 -10.52 45.63 17.58
N GLU A 65 -11.05 45.77 16.37
CA GLU A 65 -11.36 47.08 15.77
C GLU A 65 -12.49 47.82 16.49
N GLY A 66 -13.44 47.08 17.06
CA GLY A 66 -14.47 47.61 17.95
C GLY A 66 -13.97 47.99 19.35
N ASN A 67 -12.67 47.86 19.63
CA ASN A 67 -12.03 48.08 20.93
C ASN A 67 -12.66 47.23 22.08
N LYS A 68 -13.16 46.04 21.75
CA LYS A 68 -13.76 45.09 22.70
C LYS A 68 -12.77 44.01 23.10
N LEU A 69 -11.63 44.42 23.64
CA LEU A 69 -10.46 43.54 23.85
C LEU A 69 -10.71 42.44 24.89
N GLU A 70 -11.42 42.74 25.98
CA GLU A 70 -11.79 41.74 26.99
C GLU A 70 -12.73 40.67 26.44
N GLU A 71 -13.71 41.08 25.62
CA GLU A 71 -14.60 40.15 24.92
C GLU A 71 -13.81 39.28 23.93
N ALA A 72 -12.89 39.90 23.16
CA ALA A 72 -12.04 39.19 22.22
C ALA A 72 -11.12 38.16 22.90
N ARG A 73 -10.48 38.53 24.03
CA ARG A 73 -9.63 37.60 24.81
C ARG A 73 -10.41 36.43 25.36
N LYS A 74 -11.60 36.72 25.91
CA LYS A 74 -12.49 35.70 26.46
C LYS A 74 -13.01 34.77 25.37
N ALA A 75 -13.29 35.29 24.18
CA ALA A 75 -13.71 34.49 23.04
C ALA A 75 -12.57 33.60 22.52
N ALA A 76 -11.34 34.11 22.48
CA ALA A 76 -10.17 33.36 22.02
C ALA A 76 -9.70 32.26 23.00
N TYR A 77 -10.19 32.25 24.24
CA TYR A 77 -9.77 31.29 25.25
C TYR A 77 -10.12 29.85 24.82
N VAL A 78 -9.14 28.94 24.89
CA VAL A 78 -9.32 27.51 24.61
C VAL A 78 -9.45 26.80 25.94
N ASP A 79 -10.56 26.10 26.13
CA ASP A 79 -10.87 25.45 27.38
C ASP A 79 -9.90 24.27 27.65
N PRO A 80 -9.15 24.28 28.77
CA PRO A 80 -8.22 23.21 29.15
C PRO A 80 -8.92 21.85 29.31
N GLU A 81 -10.25 21.84 29.52
CA GLU A 81 -11.07 20.63 29.47
C GLU A 81 -11.11 19.97 28.09
N TYR A 82 -10.47 20.51 27.04
CA TYR A 82 -10.24 19.82 25.76
C TYR A 82 -8.75 19.53 25.46
N LEU A 83 -7.84 20.04 26.29
CA LEU A 83 -6.38 19.88 26.17
C LEU A 83 -5.81 19.16 27.41
N LEU A 84 -4.64 19.56 27.92
CA LEU A 84 -4.12 19.09 29.20
C LEU A 84 -4.70 19.89 30.39
N PRO A 85 -5.02 19.24 31.52
CA PRO A 85 -5.54 19.92 32.71
C PRO A 85 -4.66 21.09 33.17
N GLY A 86 -5.28 22.23 33.47
CA GLY A 86 -4.60 23.43 33.96
C GLY A 86 -3.66 24.09 32.93
N MET A 87 -3.83 23.81 31.64
CA MET A 87 -3.06 24.43 30.56
C MET A 87 -3.85 25.55 29.90
N THR A 88 -3.46 26.78 30.16
CA THR A 88 -4.07 27.96 29.51
C THR A 88 -3.58 28.06 28.07
N SER A 89 -4.49 28.28 27.12
CA SER A 89 -4.13 28.63 25.74
C SER A 89 -5.23 29.46 25.06
N TYR A 90 -4.88 30.11 23.95
CA TYR A 90 -5.79 30.98 23.19
C TYR A 90 -5.64 30.74 21.69
N ALA A 91 -6.75 30.63 20.96
CA ALA A 91 -6.77 30.40 19.52
C ALA A 91 -7.86 31.22 18.83
N GLY A 92 -7.68 31.50 17.55
CA GLY A 92 -8.66 32.23 16.73
C GLY A 92 -8.04 32.80 15.46
N TYR A 93 -8.83 33.57 14.71
CA TYR A 93 -8.42 34.13 13.44
C TYR A 93 -8.19 35.64 13.49
N LEU A 94 -7.15 36.07 12.77
CA LEU A 94 -6.80 37.46 12.54
C LEU A 94 -6.88 37.75 11.04
N THR A 95 -7.77 38.64 10.65
CA THR A 95 -7.95 39.09 9.27
C THR A 95 -6.79 39.98 8.85
N VAL A 96 -6.02 39.55 7.86
CA VAL A 96 -4.85 40.25 7.34
C VAL A 96 -5.16 41.02 6.05
N ASN A 97 -6.17 40.58 5.29
CA ASN A 97 -6.68 41.31 4.15
C ASN A 97 -8.22 41.19 4.11
N LYS A 98 -8.91 42.32 4.28
CA LYS A 98 -10.38 42.37 4.29
C LYS A 98 -11.01 42.22 2.90
N GLU A 99 -10.34 42.69 1.85
CA GLU A 99 -10.85 42.65 0.48
C GLU A 99 -11.06 41.20 0.03
N TYR A 100 -10.14 40.32 0.40
CA TYR A 100 -10.15 38.91 0.02
C TYR A 100 -10.59 37.96 1.14
N ASN A 101 -11.05 38.51 2.27
CA ASN A 101 -11.32 37.75 3.49
C ASN A 101 -10.16 36.79 3.85
N ALA A 102 -8.92 37.28 3.81
CA ALA A 102 -7.75 36.50 4.12
C ALA A 102 -7.48 36.53 5.63
N ASN A 103 -7.43 35.36 6.25
CA ASN A 103 -7.35 35.19 7.70
C ASN A 103 -6.22 34.24 8.07
N LEU A 104 -5.39 34.63 9.05
CA LEU A 104 -4.40 33.77 9.67
C LEU A 104 -4.91 33.22 11.00
N TRP A 105 -4.79 31.92 11.20
CA TRP A 105 -5.10 31.23 12.45
C TRP A 105 -3.86 31.15 13.34
N PHE A 106 -4.05 31.34 14.65
CA PHE A 106 -2.98 31.22 15.64
C PHE A 106 -3.39 30.36 16.83
N TRP A 107 -2.39 29.84 17.55
CA TRP A 107 -2.55 29.20 18.85
C TRP A 107 -1.42 29.59 19.82
N TYR A 108 -1.80 30.22 20.92
CA TYR A 108 -0.90 30.82 21.91
C TYR A 108 -0.94 30.06 23.24
N PHE A 109 0.24 29.76 23.79
CA PHE A 109 0.45 29.08 25.06
C PHE A 109 1.34 29.93 25.98
N PRO A 110 0.77 30.64 26.98
CA PRO A 110 1.55 31.30 28.01
C PRO A 110 2.19 30.30 28.98
N VAL A 111 3.36 30.64 29.52
CA VAL A 111 3.99 29.85 30.59
C VAL A 111 3.15 29.93 31.86
N ALA A 112 2.82 28.75 32.43
CA ALA A 112 2.08 28.68 33.68
C ALA A 112 2.88 29.23 34.86
N GLU A 113 2.18 29.89 35.80
CA GLU A 113 2.71 30.32 37.12
C GLU A 113 3.85 31.37 37.09
N LYS A 114 4.16 31.96 35.93
CA LYS A 114 5.17 33.03 35.80
C LYS A 114 4.57 34.29 35.20
N SER A 115 5.14 35.46 35.54
CA SER A 115 4.73 36.74 34.93
C SER A 115 5.06 36.74 33.43
N VAL A 116 4.08 37.10 32.61
CA VAL A 116 4.22 37.20 31.15
C VAL A 116 5.24 38.26 30.76
N GLU A 117 5.34 39.34 31.55
CA GLU A 117 6.24 40.49 31.27
C GLU A 117 7.73 40.12 31.37
N GLU A 118 8.06 39.08 32.13
CA GLU A 118 9.45 38.66 32.41
C GLU A 118 9.83 37.34 31.72
N THR A 119 8.88 36.69 31.04
CA THR A 119 9.11 35.40 30.41
C THR A 119 9.34 35.57 28.91
N PRO A 120 10.48 35.13 28.35
CA PRO A 120 10.69 35.15 26.91
C PRO A 120 9.59 34.37 26.19
N TRP A 121 9.23 34.83 24.99
CA TRP A 121 8.23 34.16 24.17
C TRP A 121 8.72 33.98 22.75
N ILE A 122 8.20 32.93 22.13
CA ILE A 122 8.68 32.43 20.85
C ILE A 122 7.49 32.36 19.89
N ILE A 123 7.64 33.00 18.73
CA ILE A 123 6.77 32.73 17.59
C ILE A 123 7.38 31.57 16.82
N TRP A 124 6.64 30.49 16.60
CA TRP A 124 7.07 29.36 15.79
C TRP A 124 6.37 29.38 14.42
N LEU A 125 7.18 29.35 13.37
CA LEU A 125 6.74 29.29 11.98
C LEU A 125 7.30 28.03 11.31
N GLN A 126 6.42 27.14 10.88
CA GLN A 126 6.82 25.99 10.06
C GLN A 126 7.05 26.41 8.59
N GLY A 127 7.75 25.58 7.82
CA GLY A 127 8.15 25.84 6.44
C GLY A 127 7.18 25.31 5.37
N GLY A 128 7.70 24.49 4.46
CA GLY A 128 6.97 23.95 3.30
C GLY A 128 7.46 24.53 1.96
N PRO A 129 6.95 25.68 1.48
CA PRO A 129 5.94 26.55 2.10
C PRO A 129 4.55 25.92 2.13
N GLY A 130 3.77 26.28 3.14
CA GLY A 130 2.41 25.78 3.33
C GLY A 130 2.30 24.63 4.33
N ALA A 131 3.37 24.28 5.04
CA ALA A 131 3.28 23.31 6.13
C ALA A 131 2.70 23.98 7.38
N SER A 132 1.76 23.32 8.06
CA SER A 132 1.11 23.91 9.24
C SER A 132 2.06 23.95 10.42
N SER A 133 2.02 25.05 11.18
CA SER A 133 2.79 25.20 12.43
C SER A 133 2.31 24.26 13.54
N LEU A 134 1.13 23.63 13.36
CA LEU A 134 0.67 22.56 14.24
C LEU A 134 1.55 21.32 14.17
N TYR A 135 2.25 21.06 13.05
CA TYR A 135 3.22 19.98 12.99
C TYR A 135 4.30 20.16 14.07
N GLY A 136 4.92 21.34 14.13
CA GLY A 136 5.92 21.65 15.16
C GLY A 136 5.36 21.73 16.58
N LEU A 137 4.07 22.05 16.73
CA LEU A 137 3.40 21.96 18.03
C LEU A 137 3.33 20.52 18.52
N PHE A 138 2.80 19.60 17.71
CA PHE A 138 2.50 18.24 18.17
C PHE A 138 3.70 17.28 18.12
N THR A 139 4.70 17.57 17.28
CA THR A 139 5.79 16.61 17.00
C THR A 139 7.17 17.10 17.41
N GLU A 140 7.36 18.41 17.64
CA GLU A 140 8.68 18.99 17.85
C GLU A 140 8.82 19.71 19.21
N ILE A 141 8.20 20.88 19.36
CA ILE A 141 8.49 21.83 20.44
C ILE A 141 7.31 22.17 21.33
N GLY A 142 6.10 21.82 20.92
CA GLY A 142 4.88 22.24 21.60
C GLY A 142 4.67 21.54 22.94
N PRO A 143 3.55 21.87 23.62
CA PRO A 143 3.34 21.47 25.01
C PRO A 143 2.94 20.01 25.17
N PHE A 144 2.35 19.37 24.15
CA PHE A 144 1.85 18.01 24.23
C PHE A 144 1.89 17.30 22.87
N VAL A 145 2.01 15.97 22.95
CA VAL A 145 1.92 15.06 21.81
C VAL A 145 0.62 14.26 21.89
N VAL A 146 0.07 13.94 20.73
CA VAL A 146 -1.08 13.05 20.61
C VAL A 146 -0.57 11.64 20.33
N THR A 147 -0.95 10.71 21.20
CA THR A 147 -0.79 9.27 20.96
C THR A 147 -2.16 8.64 20.71
N GLU A 148 -2.21 7.37 20.29
CA GLU A 148 -3.46 6.69 19.87
C GLU A 148 -4.59 6.77 20.93
N ASN A 149 -4.28 6.88 22.23
CA ASN A 149 -5.28 6.82 23.31
C ASN A 149 -5.21 7.99 24.32
N GLN A 150 -4.26 8.92 24.18
CA GLN A 150 -3.98 9.95 25.20
C GLN A 150 -3.20 11.15 24.65
N LEU A 151 -3.43 12.31 25.27
CA LEU A 151 -2.59 13.50 25.19
C LEU A 151 -1.53 13.42 26.30
N GLU A 152 -0.26 13.52 25.92
CA GLU A 152 0.86 13.48 26.86
C GLU A 152 1.66 14.78 26.79
N GLU A 153 2.04 15.34 27.93
CA GLU A 153 2.92 16.52 27.96
C GLU A 153 4.32 16.15 27.45
N ILE A 154 4.85 16.94 26.51
CA ILE A 154 6.18 16.69 25.94
C ILE A 154 7.23 17.01 27.01
N LYS A 155 8.02 16.00 27.39
CA LYS A 155 9.05 16.09 28.43
C LYS A 155 9.97 17.29 28.23
N TYR A 156 10.44 17.52 27.00
CA TYR A 156 11.36 18.60 26.65
C TYR A 156 10.67 19.69 25.79
N SER A 157 9.42 20.01 26.09
CA SER A 157 8.70 21.11 25.45
C SER A 157 9.41 22.45 25.64
N TRP A 158 9.41 23.28 24.60
CA TRP A 158 9.85 24.68 24.71
C TRP A 158 8.89 25.51 25.58
N GLY A 159 7.63 25.07 25.71
CA GLY A 159 6.59 25.70 26.51
C GLY A 159 6.84 25.70 28.02
N LYS A 160 7.83 24.94 28.51
CA LYS A 160 8.21 24.91 29.93
C LYS A 160 8.91 26.20 30.38
N ASN A 161 9.67 26.80 29.47
CA ASN A 161 10.54 27.94 29.76
C ASN A 161 10.18 29.19 28.96
N HIS A 162 9.31 29.07 27.96
CA HIS A 162 8.95 30.14 27.04
C HIS A 162 7.48 30.08 26.70
N SER A 163 6.84 31.23 26.52
CA SER A 163 5.48 31.24 25.96
C SER A 163 5.58 30.98 24.46
N LEU A 164 4.71 30.16 23.89
CA LEU A 164 4.77 29.78 22.48
C LEU A 164 3.58 30.32 21.70
N LEU A 165 3.83 30.93 20.55
CA LEU A 165 2.81 31.34 19.58
C LEU A 165 3.04 30.59 18.27
N PHE A 166 2.10 29.72 17.89
CA PHE A 166 2.09 29.04 16.61
C PHE A 166 1.17 29.79 15.65
N ILE A 167 1.62 30.07 14.43
CA ILE A 167 0.82 30.72 13.39
C ILE A 167 0.83 29.86 12.15
N ASP A 168 -0.35 29.51 11.65
CA ASP A 168 -0.49 28.82 10.37
C ASP A 168 -0.31 29.82 9.22
N ASN A 169 0.85 29.80 8.58
CA ASN A 169 1.26 30.78 7.60
C ASN A 169 1.91 30.11 6.38
N PRO A 170 1.76 30.64 5.16
CA PRO A 170 0.91 31.78 4.74
C PRO A 170 -0.59 31.51 4.68
N VAL A 171 -1.39 32.52 4.29
CA VAL A 171 -2.85 32.37 4.07
C VAL A 171 -3.12 31.15 3.18
N GLY A 172 -3.98 30.23 3.62
CA GLY A 172 -4.23 28.93 2.97
C GLY A 172 -3.50 27.73 3.60
N THR A 173 -2.67 27.97 4.62
CA THR A 173 -1.90 26.95 5.35
C THR A 173 -2.65 26.53 6.61
N GLY A 174 -2.63 25.25 6.93
CA GLY A 174 -3.32 24.66 8.08
C GLY A 174 -4.78 25.10 8.15
N PHE A 175 -5.16 25.79 9.22
CA PHE A 175 -6.51 26.36 9.37
C PHE A 175 -6.69 27.75 8.77
N SER A 176 -5.63 28.44 8.35
CA SER A 176 -5.69 29.77 7.74
C SER A 176 -6.32 29.71 6.35
N PHE A 177 -7.22 30.65 6.04
CA PHE A 177 -8.06 30.57 4.85
C PHE A 177 -8.30 31.93 4.19
N THR A 178 -8.80 31.87 2.96
CA THR A 178 -9.33 32.99 2.19
C THR A 178 -10.42 32.48 1.27
N ASP A 179 -11.43 33.31 1.00
CA ASP A 179 -12.53 32.97 0.09
C ASP A 179 -12.23 33.39 -1.36
N ASP A 180 -11.14 34.13 -1.60
CA ASP A 180 -10.73 34.62 -2.91
C ASP A 180 -9.32 34.11 -3.27
N ASP A 181 -9.15 33.62 -4.50
CA ASP A 181 -7.87 33.11 -4.99
C ASP A 181 -6.75 34.16 -4.98
N ARG A 182 -7.10 35.46 -5.00
CA ARG A 182 -6.16 36.59 -4.86
C ARG A 182 -5.71 36.82 -3.42
N GLY A 183 -6.38 36.24 -2.44
CA GLY A 183 -5.97 36.28 -1.03
C GLY A 183 -4.80 35.35 -0.70
N PHE A 184 -4.49 34.38 -1.56
CA PHE A 184 -3.29 33.55 -1.39
C PHE A 184 -2.01 34.34 -1.61
N THR A 185 -1.01 34.09 -0.77
CA THR A 185 0.27 34.77 -0.87
C THR A 185 1.13 34.20 -2.01
N THR A 186 1.77 35.08 -2.80
CA THR A 186 2.57 34.71 -3.98
C THR A 186 4.05 35.08 -3.89
N ASN A 187 4.46 35.84 -2.87
CA ASN A 187 5.85 36.23 -2.64
C ASN A 187 6.13 36.47 -1.15
N GLN A 188 7.41 36.46 -0.78
CA GLN A 188 7.83 36.63 0.62
C GLN A 188 7.48 38.00 1.24
N THR A 189 7.40 39.07 0.46
CA THR A 189 7.03 40.40 0.97
C THR A 189 5.62 40.39 1.56
N THR A 190 4.66 39.87 0.79
CA THR A 190 3.27 39.72 1.24
C THR A 190 3.15 38.74 2.41
N ILE A 191 4.04 37.73 2.52
CA ILE A 191 4.11 36.87 3.71
C ILE A 191 4.45 37.72 4.94
N GLY A 192 5.50 38.54 4.84
CA GLY A 192 5.93 39.42 5.92
C GLY A 192 4.83 40.41 6.33
N GLU A 193 4.18 41.06 5.37
CA GLU A 193 3.09 42.01 5.61
C GLU A 193 1.92 41.34 6.35
N ASN A 194 1.45 40.19 5.86
CA ASN A 194 0.35 39.45 6.49
C ASN A 194 0.71 39.01 7.92
N LEU A 195 1.91 38.46 8.12
CA LEU A 195 2.39 38.08 9.46
C LEU A 195 2.50 39.28 10.39
N TYR A 196 2.98 40.43 9.89
CA TYR A 196 3.11 41.65 10.68
C TYR A 196 1.74 42.21 11.08
N THR A 197 0.77 42.25 10.15
CA THR A 197 -0.60 42.66 10.42
C THR A 197 -1.28 41.76 11.45
N ALA A 198 -1.09 40.43 11.35
CA ALA A 198 -1.58 39.51 12.37
C ALA A 198 -0.87 39.73 13.71
N LEU A 199 0.45 39.90 13.73
CA LEU A 199 1.21 40.14 14.96
C LEU A 199 0.77 41.43 15.67
N GLN A 200 0.52 42.51 14.94
CA GLN A 200 0.03 43.75 15.55
C GLN A 200 -1.35 43.56 16.19
N GLN A 201 -2.28 42.88 15.51
CA GLN A 201 -3.59 42.58 16.09
C GLN A 201 -3.47 41.65 17.31
N PHE A 202 -2.61 40.65 17.24
CA PHE A 202 -2.32 39.75 18.37
C PHE A 202 -1.75 40.52 19.55
N LEU A 203 -0.84 41.48 19.34
CA LEU A 203 -0.26 42.31 20.41
C LEU A 203 -1.22 43.39 20.91
N THR A 204 -2.21 43.79 20.13
CA THR A 204 -3.36 44.57 20.63
C THR A 204 -4.25 43.71 21.53
N LEU A 205 -4.39 42.42 21.19
CA LEU A 205 -5.09 41.46 22.04
C LEU A 205 -4.28 41.11 23.29
N PHE A 206 -2.95 41.03 23.23
CA PHE A 206 -2.04 40.69 24.34
C PHE A 206 -0.94 41.75 24.57
N PRO A 207 -1.29 43.01 24.92
CA PRO A 207 -0.34 44.12 25.12
C PRO A 207 0.83 43.84 26.06
N GLU A 208 0.66 42.99 27.08
CA GLU A 208 1.71 42.59 28.00
C GLU A 208 2.93 41.97 27.28
N LEU A 209 2.72 41.32 26.13
CA LEU A 209 3.78 40.69 25.35
C LEU A 209 4.66 41.68 24.57
N ARG A 210 4.22 42.94 24.41
CA ARG A 210 5.03 43.98 23.75
C ARG A 210 6.33 44.24 24.52
N LYS A 211 6.29 44.12 25.85
CA LYS A 211 7.45 44.30 26.74
C LYS A 211 8.30 43.03 26.87
N ALA A 212 7.70 41.86 26.72
CA ALA A 212 8.37 40.58 26.90
C ALA A 212 9.38 40.30 25.76
N PRO A 213 10.57 39.72 26.05
CA PRO A 213 11.56 39.36 25.04
C PRO A 213 11.00 38.39 23.97
N LEU A 214 10.88 38.86 22.73
CA LEU A 214 10.41 38.06 21.60
C LEU A 214 11.57 37.42 20.85
N THR A 215 11.47 36.12 20.59
CA THR A 215 12.28 35.41 19.59
C THR A 215 11.39 34.88 18.47
N ILE A 216 11.72 35.14 17.21
CA ILE A 216 11.02 34.51 16.07
C ILE A 216 11.81 33.27 15.68
N ALA A 217 11.20 32.11 15.73
CA ALA A 217 11.82 30.83 15.44
C ALA A 217 11.02 30.00 14.44
N GLY A 218 11.69 29.04 13.83
CA GLY A 218 11.08 28.15 12.84
C GLY A 218 12.13 27.41 12.04
N GLU A 219 11.69 26.65 11.06
CA GLU A 219 12.58 25.78 10.28
C GLU A 219 12.29 25.71 8.78
N SER A 220 13.22 25.14 8.02
CA SER A 220 13.03 24.86 6.59
C SER A 220 12.78 26.13 5.78
N TYR A 221 11.67 26.20 5.03
CA TYR A 221 11.25 27.40 4.30
C TYR A 221 10.93 28.61 5.21
N ALA A 222 10.80 28.42 6.54
CA ALA A 222 10.76 29.53 7.48
C ALA A 222 12.07 30.33 7.53
N GLY A 223 13.16 29.82 6.94
CA GLY A 223 14.34 30.62 6.58
C GLY A 223 14.04 31.84 5.72
N LYS A 224 12.84 31.90 5.11
CA LYS A 224 12.30 33.07 4.42
C LYS A 224 11.23 33.79 5.23
N HIS A 225 10.31 33.06 5.87
CA HIS A 225 9.24 33.65 6.68
C HIS A 225 9.77 34.50 7.85
N ILE A 226 10.80 34.00 8.53
CA ILE A 226 11.38 34.63 9.72
C ILE A 226 12.06 35.97 9.35
N PRO A 227 12.96 36.05 8.33
CA PRO A 227 13.44 37.33 7.85
C PRO A 227 12.34 38.27 7.37
N SER A 228 11.33 37.75 6.67
CA SER A 228 10.22 38.56 6.13
C SER A 228 9.45 39.28 7.26
N LEU A 229 9.09 38.58 8.33
CA LEU A 229 8.45 39.19 9.51
C LEU A 229 9.42 40.10 10.26
N GLY A 230 10.67 39.68 10.42
CA GLY A 230 11.70 40.45 11.12
C GLY A 230 11.89 41.84 10.52
N VAL A 231 12.01 41.93 9.18
CA VAL A 231 12.19 43.25 8.52
C VAL A 231 10.94 44.10 8.61
N GLN A 232 9.73 43.53 8.59
CA GLN A 232 8.51 44.30 8.78
C GLN A 232 8.42 44.90 10.19
N ILE A 233 8.86 44.17 11.22
CA ILE A 233 8.98 44.71 12.58
C ILE A 233 10.04 45.83 12.62
N LEU A 234 11.18 45.64 11.96
CA LEU A 234 12.26 46.63 11.93
C LEU A 234 11.84 47.92 11.21
N TRP A 235 11.26 47.81 10.01
CA TRP A 235 10.86 48.94 9.17
C TRP A 235 9.71 49.75 9.79
N ASN A 236 8.84 49.11 10.57
CA ASN A 236 7.73 49.78 11.25
C ASN A 236 8.00 50.11 12.73
N LYS A 237 9.24 49.87 13.22
CA LYS A 237 9.65 50.07 14.63
C LYS A 237 9.33 51.44 15.20
N TYR A 238 9.31 52.49 14.37
CA TYR A 238 9.02 53.86 14.77
C TYR A 238 7.62 54.36 14.39
N ASN A 239 6.88 53.57 13.59
CA ASN A 239 5.54 53.93 13.10
C ASN A 239 4.44 53.39 14.02
N ASP A 240 4.66 52.19 14.57
CA ASP A 240 3.70 51.49 15.43
C ASP A 240 4.23 51.32 16.86
N GLU A 241 3.40 50.79 17.77
CA GLU A 241 3.85 50.48 19.13
C GLU A 241 5.03 49.49 19.13
N PRO A 242 6.12 49.79 19.86
CA PRO A 242 7.33 48.98 19.83
C PRO A 242 7.11 47.51 20.22
N ILE A 243 7.73 46.61 19.46
CA ILE A 243 7.79 45.18 19.74
C ILE A 243 9.19 44.84 20.23
N ASN A 244 9.31 44.19 21.39
CA ASN A 244 10.60 43.81 21.98
C ASN A 244 11.22 42.57 21.30
N LEU A 245 11.52 42.66 19.99
CA LEU A 245 12.23 41.62 19.25
C LEU A 245 13.70 41.55 19.70
N GLN A 246 14.12 40.38 20.17
CA GLN A 246 15.45 40.13 20.75
C GLN A 246 16.31 39.16 19.93
N GLY A 247 15.69 38.35 19.08
CA GLY A 247 16.43 37.50 18.17
C GLY A 247 15.59 36.69 17.19
N LEU A 248 16.28 36.08 16.24
CA LEU A 248 15.72 35.20 15.22
C LEU A 248 16.45 33.86 15.23
N ALA A 249 15.73 32.74 15.27
CA ALA A 249 16.29 31.40 15.37
C ALA A 249 15.81 30.52 14.20
N ILE A 250 16.68 30.24 13.24
CA ILE A 250 16.32 29.56 12.00
C ILE A 250 16.96 28.17 11.96
N GLY A 251 16.13 27.13 12.02
CA GLY A 251 16.51 25.73 11.92
C GLY A 251 16.55 25.25 10.47
N ASN A 252 17.63 24.62 10.02
CA ASN A 252 17.74 24.01 8.69
C ASN A 252 17.16 24.93 7.58
N GLY A 253 17.52 26.21 7.62
CA GLY A 253 16.79 27.28 6.93
C GLY A 253 17.14 27.45 5.46
N PHE A 254 16.13 27.38 4.59
CA PHE A 254 16.27 27.65 3.15
C PHE A 254 16.26 29.17 2.88
N ILE A 255 17.41 29.83 3.08
CA ILE A 255 17.53 31.30 3.08
C ILE A 255 17.91 31.86 1.71
N ASP A 256 19.00 31.35 1.13
CA ASP A 256 19.58 31.89 -0.11
C ASP A 256 19.81 30.78 -1.14
N PRO A 257 18.83 30.54 -2.04
CA PRO A 257 18.91 29.43 -2.99
C PRO A 257 20.13 29.52 -3.91
N LEU A 258 20.64 30.72 -4.18
CA LEU A 258 21.81 30.96 -5.02
C LEU A 258 23.08 30.33 -4.42
N THR A 259 23.38 30.64 -3.16
CA THR A 259 24.58 30.10 -2.49
C THR A 259 24.39 28.70 -1.93
N LEU A 260 23.14 28.23 -1.81
CA LEU A 260 22.85 26.87 -1.37
C LEU A 260 23.16 25.79 -2.42
N GLN A 261 23.43 26.15 -3.69
CA GLN A 261 23.76 25.20 -4.78
C GLN A 261 25.16 24.59 -4.64
N ARG A 262 25.36 23.76 -3.61
CA ARG A 262 26.62 23.06 -3.30
C ARG A 262 26.40 21.64 -2.75
N TYR A 263 25.30 21.00 -3.14
CA TYR A 263 24.93 19.65 -2.73
C TYR A 263 25.91 18.60 -3.26
N SER A 264 26.31 18.70 -4.53
CA SER A 264 27.20 17.76 -5.23
C SER A 264 28.47 17.43 -4.43
N TYR A 265 29.12 18.46 -3.88
CA TYR A 265 30.28 18.32 -3.01
C TYR A 265 29.94 17.54 -1.74
N PHE A 266 28.89 17.94 -1.04
CA PHE A 266 28.51 17.32 0.23
C PHE A 266 28.13 15.85 0.08
N VAL A 267 27.26 15.52 -0.89
CA VAL A 267 26.80 14.13 -1.09
C VAL A 267 27.91 13.22 -1.63
N ARG A 268 28.92 13.79 -2.30
CA ARG A 268 30.13 13.06 -2.72
C ARG A 268 31.03 12.73 -1.52
N GLU A 269 31.36 13.73 -0.69
CA GLU A 269 32.28 13.51 0.44
C GLU A 269 31.65 12.66 1.56
N THR A 270 30.33 12.63 1.66
CA THR A 270 29.61 11.71 2.56
C THR A 270 29.51 10.29 2.00
N GLY A 271 29.88 10.06 0.73
CA GLY A 271 29.84 8.76 0.08
C GLY A 271 28.45 8.29 -0.36
N LEU A 272 27.46 9.20 -0.41
CA LEU A 272 26.09 8.88 -0.80
C LEU A 272 25.92 8.73 -2.32
N VAL A 273 26.81 9.34 -3.11
CA VAL A 273 26.87 9.22 -4.57
C VAL A 273 28.32 9.13 -5.06
N ASP A 274 28.52 8.57 -6.25
CA ASP A 274 29.85 8.47 -6.86
C ASP A 274 30.29 9.78 -7.56
N ASN A 275 31.55 9.82 -8.01
CA ASN A 275 32.12 10.98 -8.71
C ASN A 275 31.37 11.35 -9.99
N LYS A 276 30.81 10.36 -10.71
CA LYS A 276 30.13 10.59 -11.98
C LYS A 276 28.81 11.32 -11.73
N VAL A 277 28.02 10.83 -10.78
CA VAL A 277 26.76 11.43 -10.36
C VAL A 277 27.01 12.82 -9.77
N ALA A 278 27.99 12.96 -8.87
CA ALA A 278 28.33 14.26 -8.28
C ALA A 278 28.75 15.30 -9.33
N ASN A 279 29.53 14.91 -10.34
CA ASN A 279 29.91 15.83 -11.43
C ASN A 279 28.71 16.25 -12.28
N PHE A 280 27.73 15.36 -12.47
CA PHE A 280 26.49 15.70 -13.18
C PHE A 280 25.59 16.62 -12.35
N MET A 281 25.47 16.36 -11.04
CA MET A 281 24.81 17.26 -10.09
C MET A 281 25.43 18.66 -10.12
N LEU A 282 26.76 18.77 -10.18
CA LEU A 282 27.46 20.06 -10.27
C LEU A 282 27.08 20.86 -11.55
N GLN A 283 26.86 20.18 -12.67
CA GLN A 283 26.39 20.84 -13.90
C GLN A 283 24.98 21.42 -13.72
N ILE A 284 24.09 20.66 -13.08
CA ILE A 284 22.72 21.11 -12.78
C ILE A 284 22.75 22.29 -11.79
N GLU A 285 23.56 22.22 -10.73
CA GLU A 285 23.77 23.32 -9.78
C GLU A 285 24.23 24.60 -10.49
N THR A 286 25.17 24.47 -11.42
CA THR A 286 25.65 25.60 -12.23
C THR A 286 24.53 26.22 -13.06
N ALA A 287 23.68 25.38 -13.66
CA ALA A 287 22.50 25.84 -14.40
C ALA A 287 21.49 26.55 -13.50
N VAL A 288 21.21 26.02 -12.30
CA VAL A 288 20.34 26.67 -11.31
C VAL A 288 20.88 28.07 -10.96
N VAL A 289 22.17 28.19 -10.67
CA VAL A 289 22.83 29.46 -10.39
C VAL A 289 22.68 30.45 -11.56
N GLN A 290 22.87 29.98 -12.80
CA GLN A 290 22.70 30.82 -13.99
C GLN A 290 21.25 31.32 -14.15
N PHE A 291 20.25 30.45 -13.95
CA PHE A 291 18.84 30.82 -14.06
C PHE A 291 18.40 31.79 -12.96
N ILE A 292 18.92 31.65 -11.74
CA ILE A 292 18.65 32.64 -10.67
C ILE A 292 19.23 33.99 -11.07
N ASN A 293 20.49 34.03 -11.55
CA ASN A 293 21.15 35.27 -11.97
C ASN A 293 20.49 35.91 -13.20
N SER A 294 19.87 35.13 -14.09
CA SER A 294 19.11 35.65 -15.24
C SER A 294 17.67 36.06 -14.90
N GLY A 295 17.21 35.86 -13.66
CA GLY A 295 15.85 36.15 -13.24
C GLY A 295 14.82 35.08 -13.65
N GLU A 296 15.25 33.95 -14.19
CA GLU A 296 14.40 32.85 -14.68
C GLU A 296 14.02 31.88 -13.54
N MET A 297 13.33 32.38 -12.51
CA MET A 297 13.05 31.66 -11.26
C MET A 297 12.32 30.32 -11.44
N LEU A 298 11.39 30.23 -12.39
CA LEU A 298 10.68 28.97 -12.68
C LEU A 298 11.61 27.89 -13.25
N LYS A 299 12.57 28.27 -14.10
CA LYS A 299 13.56 27.33 -14.64
C LYS A 299 14.54 26.92 -13.54
N ALA A 300 15.01 27.87 -12.73
CA ALA A 300 15.84 27.59 -11.57
C ALA A 300 15.18 26.56 -10.65
N TYR A 301 13.89 26.74 -10.35
CA TYR A 301 13.11 25.81 -9.53
C TYR A 301 13.00 24.42 -10.17
N ALA A 302 12.72 24.34 -11.47
CA ALA A 302 12.64 23.06 -12.19
C ALA A 302 13.96 22.28 -12.16
N TYR A 303 15.09 22.96 -12.38
CA TYR A 303 16.41 22.33 -12.33
C TYR A 303 16.83 21.97 -10.90
N TYR A 304 16.47 22.78 -9.90
CA TYR A 304 16.68 22.43 -8.49
C TYR A 304 15.88 21.18 -8.07
N ASN A 305 14.64 21.06 -8.53
CA ASN A 305 13.85 19.84 -8.31
C ASN A 305 14.49 18.61 -8.94
N TYR A 306 14.97 18.76 -10.18
CA TYR A 306 15.67 17.69 -10.88
C TYR A 306 16.95 17.27 -10.16
N LEU A 307 17.71 18.23 -9.60
CA LEU A 307 18.90 17.96 -8.79
C LEU A 307 18.59 17.02 -7.61
N LEU A 308 17.54 17.31 -6.84
CA LEU A 308 17.17 16.50 -5.68
C LEU A 308 16.59 15.14 -6.06
N GLN A 309 15.83 15.06 -7.16
CA GLN A 309 15.34 13.78 -7.68
C GLN A 309 16.46 12.89 -8.19
N LEU A 310 17.43 13.46 -8.91
CA LEU A 310 18.63 12.77 -9.34
C LEU A 310 19.39 12.21 -8.14
N PHE A 311 19.52 13.00 -7.06
CA PHE A 311 20.12 12.50 -5.83
C PHE A 311 19.35 11.29 -5.26
N LEU A 312 18.03 11.38 -5.13
CA LEU A 312 17.20 10.26 -4.63
C LEU A 312 17.29 9.02 -5.55
N SER A 313 17.28 9.21 -6.86
CA SER A 313 17.32 8.11 -7.83
C SER A 313 18.65 7.37 -7.81
N GLU A 314 19.76 8.09 -7.65
CA GLU A 314 21.11 7.51 -7.65
C GLU A 314 21.49 6.94 -6.28
N SER A 315 21.18 7.65 -5.18
CA SER A 315 21.48 7.18 -3.82
C SER A 315 20.56 6.05 -3.34
N LYS A 316 19.40 5.86 -3.98
CA LYS A 316 18.31 4.96 -3.55
C LYS A 316 17.70 5.30 -2.19
N LEU A 317 18.07 6.44 -1.60
CA LEU A 317 17.48 6.93 -0.38
C LEU A 317 16.02 7.32 -0.63
N LYS A 318 15.22 7.16 0.43
CA LYS A 318 13.80 7.51 0.44
C LYS A 318 13.56 8.85 1.14
N ASN A 319 14.37 9.18 2.14
CA ASN A 319 14.20 10.36 2.97
C ASN A 319 15.25 11.45 2.66
N LEU A 320 14.80 12.70 2.47
CA LEU A 320 15.67 13.87 2.33
C LEU A 320 15.88 14.63 3.66
N TYR A 321 15.07 14.34 4.68
CA TYR A 321 15.14 15.02 5.97
C TYR A 321 16.15 14.37 6.92
N ASN A 322 16.43 13.08 6.76
CA ASN A 322 17.47 12.38 7.51
C ASN A 322 17.98 11.20 6.67
N TYR A 323 19.21 11.27 6.16
CA TYR A 323 19.75 10.22 5.28
C TYR A 323 20.09 8.90 5.99
N LEU A 324 19.91 8.82 7.32
CA LEU A 324 20.01 7.57 8.08
C LEU A 324 18.66 6.86 8.26
N GLU A 325 17.56 7.47 7.83
CA GLU A 325 16.20 6.95 8.00
C GLU A 325 15.53 6.71 6.65
N ASP A 326 14.79 5.60 6.55
CA ASP A 326 14.04 5.25 5.32
C ASP A 326 12.58 5.72 5.34
N ASP A 327 12.06 6.12 6.51
CA ASP A 327 10.71 6.64 6.65
C ASP A 327 10.66 8.11 6.21
N ILE A 328 9.65 8.46 5.43
CA ILE A 328 9.40 9.81 4.90
C ILE A 328 8.16 10.42 5.58
N SER A 329 7.40 9.61 6.31
CA SER A 329 6.14 10.02 6.90
C SER A 329 6.40 10.98 8.06
N LEU A 330 5.87 12.19 7.93
CA LEU A 330 5.73 13.15 9.02
C LEU A 330 4.33 13.02 9.65
N ASP A 331 3.64 11.88 9.45
CA ASP A 331 2.27 11.66 9.88
C ASP A 331 2.23 11.46 11.40
N GLY A 332 1.45 12.30 12.09
CA GLY A 332 1.17 12.14 13.52
C GLY A 332 -0.32 11.92 13.79
N ALA A 333 -0.64 11.19 14.86
CA ALA A 333 -2.01 11.01 15.36
C ALA A 333 -2.73 12.36 15.64
N TYR A 334 -1.98 13.47 15.70
CA TYR A 334 -2.54 14.81 15.85
C TYR A 334 -3.43 15.25 14.68
N LEU A 335 -3.17 14.77 13.45
CA LEU A 335 -3.99 15.13 12.29
C LEU A 335 -5.43 14.63 12.43
N ASP A 336 -5.63 13.49 13.09
CA ASP A 336 -6.97 12.98 13.39
C ASP A 336 -7.57 13.70 14.61
N PHE A 337 -6.74 14.06 15.60
CA PHE A 337 -7.16 14.80 16.79
C PHE A 337 -7.74 16.19 16.47
N ILE A 338 -7.07 16.98 15.62
CA ILE A 338 -7.52 18.33 15.26
C ILE A 338 -8.79 18.33 14.38
N GLN A 339 -9.21 17.17 13.87
CA GLN A 339 -10.41 17.03 13.05
C GLN A 339 -11.65 16.69 13.88
N ARG A 340 -11.51 16.34 15.17
CA ARG A 340 -12.66 16.06 16.04
C ARG A 340 -13.50 17.31 16.28
N ASP A 341 -14.82 17.19 16.23
CA ASP A 341 -15.74 18.33 16.32
C ASP A 341 -15.68 19.08 17.66
N ASP A 342 -15.36 18.39 18.76
CA ASP A 342 -15.12 19.01 20.08
C ASP A 342 -13.83 19.82 20.08
N ILE A 343 -12.75 19.28 19.51
CA ILE A 343 -11.47 19.98 19.36
C ILE A 343 -11.59 21.16 18.40
N ARG A 344 -12.27 21.01 17.26
CA ARG A 344 -12.46 22.10 16.30
C ARG A 344 -13.23 23.27 16.90
N ARG A 345 -14.25 22.99 17.72
CA ARG A 345 -14.97 24.01 18.49
C ARG A 345 -14.08 24.64 19.56
N ALA A 346 -13.30 23.84 20.29
CA ALA A 346 -12.39 24.36 21.30
C ALA A 346 -11.28 25.25 20.71
N LEU A 347 -10.80 24.92 19.51
CA LEU A 347 -9.79 25.68 18.76
C LEU A 347 -10.36 26.86 17.95
N HIS A 348 -11.69 27.04 17.99
CA HIS A 348 -12.40 28.11 17.29
C HIS A 348 -12.20 28.13 15.76
N VAL A 349 -11.90 26.96 15.17
CA VAL A 349 -11.62 26.80 13.73
C VAL A 349 -12.88 26.60 12.90
N GLY A 350 -14.03 26.39 13.53
CA GLY A 350 -15.29 26.18 12.85
C GLY A 350 -15.27 24.97 11.92
N SER A 351 -15.89 25.10 10.74
CA SER A 351 -15.83 24.13 9.64
C SER A 351 -14.69 24.39 8.63
N THR A 352 -13.73 25.25 8.94
CA THR A 352 -12.63 25.60 8.03
C THR A 352 -11.78 24.40 7.63
N ASN A 353 -11.53 24.22 6.33
CA ASN A 353 -10.72 23.10 5.85
C ASN A 353 -9.28 23.22 6.36
N PHE A 354 -8.73 22.11 6.81
CA PHE A 354 -7.31 22.01 7.15
C PHE A 354 -6.51 21.61 5.90
N THR A 355 -5.56 22.44 5.47
CA THR A 355 -4.75 22.20 4.26
C THR A 355 -3.25 22.26 4.56
N SER A 356 -2.45 21.33 4.05
CA SER A 356 -0.99 21.39 4.16
C SER A 356 -0.32 21.28 2.79
N ILE A 357 0.71 22.10 2.56
CA ILE A 357 1.49 22.28 1.31
C ILE A 357 0.63 22.77 0.14
N GLY A 358 -0.18 21.89 -0.44
CA GLY A 358 -1.19 22.09 -1.49
C GLY A 358 -1.14 23.39 -2.31
N VAL A 359 -2.18 24.22 -2.16
CA VAL A 359 -2.39 25.43 -2.98
C VAL A 359 -1.33 26.49 -2.72
N VAL A 360 -0.95 26.69 -1.45
CA VAL A 360 0.02 27.69 -1.02
C VAL A 360 1.38 27.44 -1.67
N TYR A 361 1.83 26.19 -1.67
CA TYR A 361 3.09 25.81 -2.31
C TYR A 361 3.09 26.19 -3.79
N ARG A 362 2.03 25.83 -4.52
CA ARG A 362 1.90 26.13 -5.96
C ARG A 362 1.90 27.63 -6.25
N LYS A 363 1.27 28.44 -5.40
CA LYS A 363 1.24 29.91 -5.53
C LYS A 363 2.62 30.55 -5.29
N LEU A 364 3.47 29.91 -4.49
CA LEU A 364 4.81 30.39 -4.15
C LEU A 364 5.93 29.84 -5.04
N VAL A 365 5.68 28.86 -5.91
CA VAL A 365 6.68 28.34 -6.86
C VAL A 365 7.44 29.44 -7.63
N PRO A 366 6.79 30.51 -8.15
CA PRO A 366 7.50 31.60 -8.83
C PRO A 366 8.52 32.34 -7.95
N ASP A 367 8.28 32.42 -6.64
CA ASP A 367 9.14 33.09 -5.66
C ASP A 367 10.05 32.11 -4.88
N PHE A 368 9.92 30.80 -5.15
CA PHE A 368 10.60 29.75 -4.40
C PHE A 368 12.12 29.88 -4.46
N MET A 369 12.68 30.32 -5.60
CA MET A 369 14.12 30.49 -5.77
C MET A 369 14.63 31.91 -5.45
N ALA A 370 13.75 32.83 -5.03
CA ALA A 370 14.16 34.17 -4.59
C ALA A 370 14.92 34.11 -3.25
N SER A 371 15.80 35.07 -3.00
CA SER A 371 16.66 35.10 -1.81
C SER A 371 16.08 35.93 -0.68
N ALA A 372 16.13 35.42 0.56
CA ALA A 372 15.85 36.18 1.79
C ALA A 372 17.13 36.76 2.43
N LYS A 373 18.29 36.50 1.83
CA LYS A 373 19.60 36.93 2.34
C LYS A 373 19.69 38.44 2.64
N PRO A 374 19.23 39.37 1.78
CA PRO A 374 19.37 40.79 2.05
C PRO A 374 18.65 41.23 3.32
N TRP A 375 17.46 40.67 3.57
CA TRP A 375 16.69 40.92 4.79
C TRP A 375 17.38 40.33 6.02
N LEU A 376 17.99 39.15 5.89
CA LEU A 376 18.76 38.55 6.99
C LEU A 376 19.99 39.39 7.34
N GLU A 377 20.69 39.93 6.34
CA GLU A 377 21.85 40.83 6.52
C GLU A 377 21.45 42.11 7.26
N GLU A 378 20.33 42.74 6.85
CA GLU A 378 19.79 43.92 7.53
C GLU A 378 19.39 43.63 8.99
N LEU A 379 18.79 42.46 9.23
CA LEU A 379 18.41 42.03 10.57
C LEU A 379 19.62 41.74 11.46
N LEU A 380 20.70 41.19 10.91
CA LEU A 380 21.95 40.93 11.62
C LEU A 380 22.59 42.21 12.18
N GLU A 381 22.36 43.37 11.57
CA GLU A 381 22.84 44.65 12.12
C GLU A 381 22.07 45.10 13.36
N ASN A 382 20.84 44.59 13.56
CA ASN A 382 19.92 45.09 14.57
C ASN A 382 19.58 44.06 15.66
N TYR A 383 19.62 42.77 15.35
CA TYR A 383 19.15 41.69 16.19
C TYR A 383 20.11 40.50 16.17
N ARG A 384 20.07 39.69 17.23
CA ARG A 384 20.80 38.42 17.28
C ARG A 384 20.13 37.41 16.37
N VAL A 385 20.91 36.67 15.60
CA VAL A 385 20.42 35.63 14.70
C VAL A 385 21.15 34.33 15.01
N MET A 386 20.41 33.27 15.25
CA MET A 386 20.92 31.92 15.34
C MET A 386 20.50 31.12 14.12
N LEU A 387 21.49 30.58 13.40
CA LEU A 387 21.28 29.65 12.29
C LEU A 387 21.76 28.28 12.77
N TYR A 388 20.84 27.33 12.92
CA TYR A 388 21.15 26.01 13.45
C TYR A 388 20.74 24.91 12.47
N ASN A 389 21.58 23.89 12.27
CA ASN A 389 21.27 22.79 11.36
C ASN A 389 21.54 21.44 12.02
N GLY A 390 20.69 20.46 11.72
CA GLY A 390 21.03 19.07 11.92
C GLY A 390 22.11 18.57 10.96
N HIS A 391 23.01 17.75 11.48
CA HIS A 391 24.10 17.14 10.74
C HIS A 391 23.68 16.16 9.62
N LEU A 392 22.50 15.55 9.76
CA LEU A 392 22.01 14.44 8.92
C LEU A 392 20.99 14.89 7.85
N ASP A 393 20.69 16.18 7.77
CA ASP A 393 19.76 16.73 6.79
C ASP A 393 20.37 16.73 5.37
N ILE A 394 19.57 16.37 4.37
CA ILE A 394 19.93 16.53 2.96
C ILE A 394 19.25 17.76 2.35
N ILE A 395 17.94 17.97 2.57
CA ILE A 395 17.18 18.99 1.84
C ILE A 395 17.67 20.42 2.12
N VAL A 396 18.12 20.70 3.35
CA VAL A 396 18.86 21.92 3.72
C VAL A 396 20.11 21.54 4.51
N ALA A 397 20.96 20.75 3.85
CA ALA A 397 22.18 20.22 4.44
C ALA A 397 23.10 21.31 5.01
N TYR A 398 23.69 21.01 6.17
CA TYR A 398 24.57 21.95 6.89
C TYR A 398 25.74 22.46 6.03
N HIS A 399 26.41 21.60 5.24
CA HIS A 399 27.55 22.02 4.43
C HIS A 399 27.15 23.07 3.35
N PRO A 400 26.12 22.85 2.52
CA PRO A 400 25.53 23.90 1.69
C PRO A 400 25.11 25.15 2.46
N SER A 401 24.48 25.03 3.64
CA SER A 401 24.07 26.19 4.43
C SER A 401 25.24 27.04 4.93
N VAL A 402 26.36 26.42 5.33
CA VAL A 402 27.58 27.15 5.70
C VAL A 402 28.09 27.99 4.54
N ASN A 403 27.95 27.53 3.29
CA ASN A 403 28.29 28.32 2.11
C ASN A 403 27.44 29.60 2.02
N THR A 404 26.15 29.53 2.37
CA THR A 404 25.30 30.72 2.52
C THR A 404 25.81 31.63 3.64
N TYR A 405 26.17 31.07 4.80
CA TYR A 405 26.61 31.86 5.96
C TYR A 405 27.93 32.60 5.73
N GLU A 406 28.88 31.97 5.03
CA GLU A 406 30.15 32.59 4.64
C GLU A 406 30.00 33.74 3.64
N ASN A 407 28.87 33.78 2.94
CA ASN A 407 28.53 34.80 1.96
C ASN A 407 27.63 35.91 2.52
N LEU A 408 27.24 35.86 3.80
CA LEU A 408 26.52 36.96 4.45
C LEU A 408 27.42 38.19 4.59
N SER A 409 26.87 39.36 4.27
CA SER A 409 27.50 40.67 4.37
C SER A 409 26.86 41.48 5.50
N PHE A 410 27.50 41.47 6.65
CA PHE A 410 27.14 42.24 7.84
C PHE A 410 28.40 42.69 8.62
N SER A 411 28.24 43.49 9.66
CA SER A 411 29.33 44.02 10.50
C SER A 411 30.29 42.95 11.05
N GLY A 412 29.79 41.74 11.35
CA GLY A 412 30.57 40.61 11.83
C GLY A 412 31.19 39.71 10.75
N THR A 413 31.11 40.04 9.45
CA THR A 413 31.55 39.16 8.35
C THR A 413 33.02 38.72 8.47
N THR A 414 33.92 39.65 8.73
CA THR A 414 35.37 39.37 8.84
C THR A 414 35.68 38.52 10.07
N GLU A 415 34.97 38.81 11.18
CA GLU A 415 35.06 38.01 12.40
C GLU A 415 34.56 36.59 12.13
N TYR A 416 33.42 36.44 11.45
CA TYR A 416 32.86 35.14 11.11
C TYR A 416 33.83 34.32 10.26
N LYS A 417 34.45 34.88 9.22
CA LYS A 417 35.40 34.13 8.37
C LYS A 417 36.63 33.60 9.14
N THR A 418 37.02 34.25 10.24
CA THR A 418 38.19 33.88 11.05
C THR A 418 37.85 33.20 12.37
N ALA A 419 36.58 33.22 12.78
CA ALA A 419 36.12 32.66 14.05
C ALA A 419 36.33 31.13 14.10
N LYS A 420 36.86 30.66 15.23
CA LYS A 420 37.09 29.23 15.46
C LYS A 420 35.78 28.55 15.85
N ARG A 421 35.54 27.38 15.26
CA ARG A 421 34.47 26.48 15.67
C ARG A 421 34.76 25.95 17.08
N ARG A 422 33.74 25.95 17.94
CA ARG A 422 33.80 25.51 19.33
C ARG A 422 32.86 24.34 19.55
N THR A 423 33.15 23.54 20.56
CA THR A 423 32.31 22.42 21.01
C THR A 423 31.20 22.91 21.92
N TRP A 424 29.99 22.39 21.75
CA TRP A 424 28.86 22.64 22.63
C TRP A 424 28.44 21.35 23.35
N TYR A 425 28.28 21.45 24.67
CA TYR A 425 27.90 20.35 25.55
C TYR A 425 26.51 20.55 26.16
N HIS A 426 25.81 19.45 26.39
CA HIS A 426 24.52 19.38 27.07
C HIS A 426 24.50 18.13 27.98
N ASP A 427 24.31 18.32 29.29
CA ASP A 427 24.37 17.28 30.31
C ASP A 427 25.67 16.45 30.24
N GLY A 428 26.80 17.13 30.05
CA GLY A 428 28.12 16.51 29.91
C GLY A 428 28.38 15.83 28.57
N ASN A 429 27.41 15.79 27.66
CA ASN A 429 27.55 15.14 26.35
C ASN A 429 27.86 16.14 25.24
N LEU A 430 28.79 15.79 24.35
CA LEU A 430 29.10 16.59 23.16
C LEU A 430 27.97 16.47 22.12
N VAL A 431 27.07 17.43 22.12
CA VAL A 431 25.86 17.44 21.28
C VAL A 431 26.04 18.17 19.96
N GLY A 432 27.01 19.09 19.86
CA GLY A 432 27.18 19.88 18.66
C GLY A 432 28.41 20.75 18.65
N TYR A 433 28.46 21.60 17.63
CA TYR A 433 29.51 22.59 17.47
C TYR A 433 28.88 23.91 17.08
N TYR A 434 29.47 25.01 17.53
CA TYR A 434 28.96 26.33 17.24
C TYR A 434 30.08 27.31 16.91
N LYS A 435 29.68 28.43 16.33
CA LYS A 435 30.55 29.55 15.96
C LYS A 435 29.75 30.83 16.13
N THR A 436 30.36 31.85 16.72
CA THR A 436 29.71 33.14 16.96
C THR A 436 30.59 34.25 16.40
N ALA A 437 29.96 35.22 15.75
CA ALA A 437 30.62 36.42 15.23
C ALA A 437 29.61 37.56 15.10
N GLY A 438 29.89 38.71 15.70
CA GLY A 438 28.91 39.77 15.88
C GLY A 438 27.59 39.23 16.45
N ASN A 439 26.49 39.52 15.75
CA ASN A 439 25.16 39.05 16.11
C ASN A 439 24.80 37.66 15.56
N LEU A 440 25.66 37.02 14.77
CA LEU A 440 25.42 35.71 14.17
C LEU A 440 25.94 34.59 15.08
N THR A 441 25.09 33.61 15.36
CA THR A 441 25.46 32.33 15.99
C THR A 441 25.10 31.18 15.05
N GLU A 442 26.11 30.51 14.52
CA GLU A 442 25.97 29.30 13.71
C GLU A 442 26.09 28.07 14.62
N VAL A 443 25.20 27.08 14.46
CA VAL A 443 25.20 25.85 15.25
C VAL A 443 24.98 24.63 14.36
N MET A 444 25.77 23.58 14.56
CA MET A 444 25.55 22.25 13.99
C MET A 444 25.26 21.26 15.10
N ILE A 445 24.14 20.56 14.99
CA ILE A 445 23.70 19.56 15.96
C ILE A 445 24.01 18.17 15.44
N ARG A 446 24.82 17.41 16.20
CA ARG A 446 25.26 16.08 15.79
C ARG A 446 24.13 15.08 15.89
N GLY A 447 23.93 14.31 14.82
CA GLY A 447 22.97 13.21 14.79
C GLY A 447 21.51 13.64 14.80
N ALA A 448 21.23 14.88 14.39
CA ALA A 448 19.90 15.37 14.05
C ALA A 448 19.78 15.54 12.53
N GLY A 449 18.63 15.26 11.95
CA GLY A 449 18.22 15.56 10.59
C GLY A 449 17.57 16.94 10.48
N HIS A 450 16.52 17.07 9.66
CA HIS A 450 15.87 18.33 9.36
C HIS A 450 15.12 18.93 10.56
N MET A 451 14.33 18.11 11.27
CA MET A 451 13.58 18.51 12.46
C MET A 451 14.41 18.32 13.73
N VAL A 452 15.36 19.24 13.95
CA VAL A 452 16.29 19.17 15.10
C VAL A 452 15.60 18.97 16.45
N PRO A 453 14.47 19.63 16.78
CA PRO A 453 13.81 19.40 18.05
C PRO A 453 13.20 18.00 18.20
N ALA A 454 12.79 17.35 17.11
CA ALA A 454 12.30 15.96 17.16
C ALA A 454 13.44 14.97 17.43
N ASP A 455 14.58 15.14 16.77
CA ASP A 455 15.72 14.20 16.89
C ASP A 455 16.55 14.39 18.18
N LYS A 456 16.68 15.65 18.62
CA LYS A 456 17.50 16.05 19.79
C LYS A 456 16.72 17.00 20.72
N PRO A 457 15.60 16.56 21.30
CA PRO A 457 14.67 17.43 22.03
C PRO A 457 15.29 18.12 23.25
N ALA A 458 16.07 17.42 24.06
CA ALA A 458 16.73 17.99 25.25
C ALA A 458 17.76 19.07 24.86
N ALA A 459 18.64 18.75 23.92
CA ALA A 459 19.66 19.67 23.44
C ALA A 459 19.03 20.89 22.74
N SER A 460 17.98 20.68 21.95
CA SER A 460 17.21 21.72 21.29
C SER A 460 16.58 22.71 22.29
N LEU A 461 15.94 22.20 23.35
CA LEU A 461 15.40 23.04 24.44
C LEU A 461 16.51 23.84 25.15
N GLY A 462 17.65 23.21 25.43
CA GLY A 462 18.80 23.89 26.02
C GLY A 462 19.36 24.99 25.11
N LEU A 463 19.44 24.73 23.81
CA LEU A 463 19.92 25.65 22.80
C LEU A 463 19.05 26.92 22.70
N ILE A 464 17.75 26.75 22.50
CA ILE A 464 16.84 27.90 22.39
C ILE A 464 16.73 28.66 23.71
N SER A 465 16.78 27.95 24.84
CA SER A 465 16.74 28.58 26.17
C SER A 465 17.96 29.44 26.43
N ALA A 466 19.14 29.01 25.96
CA ALA A 466 20.35 29.81 26.00
C ALA A 466 20.22 31.04 25.09
N PHE A 467 19.80 30.84 23.84
CA PHE A 467 19.71 31.91 22.84
C PHE A 467 18.72 33.02 23.24
N ALA A 468 17.48 32.66 23.59
CA ALA A 468 16.45 33.62 23.97
C ALA A 468 16.85 34.47 25.20
N ARG A 469 17.66 33.90 26.11
CA ARG A 469 18.17 34.58 27.32
C ARG A 469 19.54 35.24 27.15
N GLY A 470 20.19 35.09 26.00
CA GLY A 470 21.56 35.59 25.78
C GLY A 470 22.65 34.91 26.59
N ILE A 471 22.46 33.63 26.90
CA ILE A 471 23.46 32.81 27.58
C ILE A 471 24.37 32.18 26.52
N SER A 472 25.68 32.23 26.76
CA SER A 472 26.69 31.65 25.86
C SER A 472 26.67 30.12 25.87
N LEU A 473 26.88 29.51 24.71
CA LEU A 473 27.00 28.05 24.51
C LEU A 473 28.35 27.46 24.97
N GLU A 474 29.26 28.29 25.51
CA GLU A 474 30.47 27.80 26.20
C GLU A 474 30.14 27.00 27.46
N LYS A 475 29.03 27.35 28.11
CA LYS A 475 28.53 26.64 29.29
C LYS A 475 27.67 25.48 28.86
N ASP A 476 27.68 24.42 29.66
CA ASP A 476 26.76 23.31 29.48
C ASP A 476 25.31 23.80 29.56
N THR A 477 24.51 23.54 28.53
CA THR A 477 23.13 24.03 28.47
C THR A 477 22.13 23.14 29.20
N GLY A 478 22.56 21.99 29.72
CA GLY A 478 21.75 21.09 30.54
C GLY A 478 21.20 21.78 31.79
N VAL A 479 21.98 22.67 32.40
CA VAL A 479 21.56 23.46 33.58
C VAL A 479 20.38 24.40 33.31
N LEU A 480 20.07 24.69 32.04
CA LEU A 480 18.94 25.53 31.65
C LEU A 480 17.63 24.73 31.49
N VAL A 481 17.75 23.40 31.54
CA VAL A 481 16.66 22.47 31.28
C VAL A 481 16.31 21.78 32.60
N ASP A 482 15.36 22.35 33.33
CA ASP A 482 14.79 21.74 34.52
C ASP A 482 13.54 20.92 34.13
N VAL A 483 13.66 19.60 34.23
CA VAL A 483 12.61 18.67 33.79
C VAL A 483 12.02 17.86 34.96
N GLU A 484 12.42 18.16 36.20
CA GLU A 484 11.91 17.48 37.39
C GLU A 484 10.53 18.02 37.79
N LYS A 485 9.53 17.79 36.94
CA LYS A 485 8.11 17.96 37.28
C LYS A 485 7.31 16.75 36.80
N ASN A 486 6.30 16.37 37.58
CA ASN A 486 5.32 15.36 37.20
C ASN A 486 4.67 15.78 35.87
N LEU A 487 4.90 15.00 34.81
CA LEU A 487 4.33 15.24 33.48
C LEU A 487 2.80 15.12 33.54
N ARG A 488 2.08 16.03 32.89
CA ARG A 488 0.62 15.97 32.76
C ARG A 488 0.26 14.96 31.69
N PHE A 489 -0.80 14.20 31.95
CA PHE A 489 -1.37 13.26 31.00
C PHE A 489 -2.87 13.43 31.01
N ARG A 490 -3.48 13.25 29.83
CA ARG A 490 -4.91 13.17 29.71
C ARG A 490 -5.28 12.02 28.79
N GLN A 491 -6.12 11.14 29.31
CA GLN A 491 -6.80 10.17 28.47
C GLN A 491 -7.77 10.93 27.56
N LEU A 492 -7.55 10.81 26.24
CA LEU A 492 -8.49 11.38 25.29
C LEU A 492 -9.84 10.70 25.53
N PRO A 493 -10.97 11.43 25.48
CA PRO A 493 -12.26 10.77 25.43
C PRO A 493 -12.20 9.83 24.23
N CYS A 494 -12.19 8.53 24.49
CA CYS A 494 -12.75 7.60 23.53
C CYS A 494 -14.15 8.14 23.26
N ASP A 495 -14.60 8.23 22.01
CA ASP A 495 -16.00 8.46 21.73
C ASP A 495 -16.80 7.26 22.26
N CYS A 496 -17.05 7.35 23.55
CA CYS A 496 -17.64 6.41 24.48
C CYS A 496 -18.33 7.29 25.53
N GLU A 497 -19.20 8.20 25.09
CA GLU A 497 -20.38 8.50 25.90
C GLU A 497 -21.26 7.26 25.87
N GLY A 498 -20.93 6.39 26.82
CA GLY A 498 -21.47 5.04 26.96
C GLY A 498 -20.68 4.18 27.94
N ILE A 499 -20.41 4.74 29.15
CA ILE A 499 -20.17 4.08 30.45
C ILE A 499 -18.84 4.46 31.12
N ALA A 500 -18.98 5.29 32.16
CA ALA A 500 -18.10 5.38 33.30
C ALA A 500 -18.06 4.03 34.06
N TYR A 501 -16.89 3.38 34.08
CA TYR A 501 -16.44 2.50 35.17
C TYR A 501 -14.92 2.30 35.03
N CYS A 502 -14.13 3.27 35.50
CA CYS A 502 -12.68 3.11 35.61
C CYS A 502 -12.07 3.85 36.81
N GLU A 503 -12.78 3.89 37.94
CA GLU A 503 -12.20 4.21 39.24
C GLU A 503 -12.62 3.15 40.26
N LEU A 504 -11.95 1.99 40.25
CA LEU A 504 -11.92 1.08 41.39
C LEU A 504 -10.81 0.01 41.28
N LEU A 505 -9.64 0.35 40.74
CA LEU A 505 -8.48 -0.56 40.77
C LEU A 505 -7.16 0.20 40.99
N LYS A 506 -7.03 0.85 42.15
CA LYS A 506 -5.73 1.19 42.76
C LYS A 506 -5.79 0.96 44.26
N ASN A 507 -5.74 -0.31 44.69
CA ASN A 507 -4.83 -0.81 45.73
C ASN A 507 -5.17 -2.23 46.18
N ARG A 508 -4.17 -3.11 46.03
CA ARG A 508 -3.94 -4.39 46.72
C ARG A 508 -5.04 -5.46 46.60
N VAL A 509 -4.77 -6.54 45.85
CA VAL A 509 -4.40 -7.88 46.40
C VAL A 509 -3.78 -8.71 45.25
N ASN A 510 -2.71 -9.43 45.56
CA ASN A 510 -1.99 -10.40 44.69
C ASN A 510 -2.92 -11.44 44.04
N PHE A 511 -2.77 -11.74 42.74
CA PHE A 511 -2.35 -13.05 42.21
C PHE A 511 -2.44 -13.13 40.66
N PRO A 512 -1.54 -13.88 39.99
CA PRO A 512 -1.74 -14.41 38.63
C PRO A 512 -2.81 -15.52 38.62
N VAL A 513 -3.20 -15.99 37.43
CA VAL A 513 -4.13 -17.11 37.13
C VAL A 513 -5.58 -16.68 36.87
N LEU A 514 -5.96 -16.53 35.59
CA LEU A 514 -7.23 -17.04 35.03
C LEU A 514 -7.32 -16.90 33.49
N LEU A 515 -6.46 -17.63 32.77
CA LEU A 515 -6.74 -18.12 31.40
C LEU A 515 -7.46 -19.48 31.47
N CYS A 516 -8.28 -19.66 32.52
CA CYS A 516 -8.99 -20.88 32.86
C CYS A 516 -10.36 -20.54 33.46
N ASP A 517 -11.30 -20.01 32.65
CA ASP A 517 -12.72 -20.33 32.85
C ASP A 517 -13.64 -20.01 31.64
N LEU A 518 -13.21 -20.42 30.44
CA LEU A 518 -14.13 -20.71 29.33
C LEU A 518 -13.98 -22.15 28.85
N GLY A 519 -13.66 -23.03 29.79
CA GLY A 519 -13.35 -24.45 29.60
C GLY A 519 -14.08 -25.34 30.60
N THR A 520 -15.38 -25.13 30.83
CA THR A 520 -16.13 -25.95 31.81
C THR A 520 -17.60 -26.14 31.42
N LYS A 521 -17.88 -26.48 30.14
CA LYS A 521 -19.07 -27.27 29.73
C LYS A 521 -19.11 -27.74 28.26
N LEU A 522 -17.99 -27.62 27.53
CA LEU A 522 -17.83 -28.13 26.17
C LEU A 522 -16.61 -29.07 26.03
N GLN A 523 -16.06 -29.57 27.14
CA GLN A 523 -14.78 -30.31 27.15
C GLN A 523 -14.93 -31.83 27.00
N HIS A 524 -16.09 -32.41 27.32
CA HIS A 524 -16.25 -33.87 27.28
C HIS A 524 -16.64 -34.46 25.92
N THR A 525 -17.19 -33.68 24.99
CA THR A 525 -17.54 -34.20 23.64
C THR A 525 -16.47 -33.92 22.57
N MET A 526 -15.61 -32.92 22.77
CA MET A 526 -14.52 -32.62 21.82
C MET A 526 -13.22 -33.38 22.11
N SER A 527 -12.98 -33.77 23.37
CA SER A 527 -11.78 -34.53 23.73
C SER A 527 -11.81 -35.96 23.17
N LEU A 528 -12.97 -36.63 23.12
CA LEU A 528 -13.09 -37.98 22.56
C LEU A 528 -12.87 -38.01 21.03
N PHE A 529 -13.30 -36.97 20.31
CA PHE A 529 -13.11 -36.87 18.87
C PHE A 529 -11.64 -36.59 18.52
N LEU A 530 -10.96 -35.76 19.32
CA LEU A 530 -9.54 -35.46 19.16
C LEU A 530 -8.66 -36.69 19.47
N TYR A 531 -9.00 -37.48 20.50
CA TYR A 531 -8.29 -38.71 20.83
C TYR A 531 -8.49 -39.82 19.79
N VAL A 532 -9.68 -39.95 19.20
CA VAL A 532 -9.93 -40.93 18.12
C VAL A 532 -9.19 -40.55 16.84
N VAL A 533 -9.13 -39.25 16.50
CA VAL A 533 -8.36 -38.76 15.34
C VAL A 533 -6.86 -38.90 15.56
N CYS A 534 -6.35 -38.60 16.77
CA CYS A 534 -4.94 -38.85 17.11
C CYS A 534 -4.58 -40.33 17.13
N ALA A 535 -5.47 -41.21 17.60
CA ALA A 535 -5.26 -42.66 17.58
C ALA A 535 -5.28 -43.25 16.16
N LEU A 536 -6.12 -42.72 15.26
CA LEU A 536 -6.15 -43.09 13.83
C LEU A 536 -4.92 -42.56 13.07
N LEU A 537 -4.36 -41.41 13.48
CA LEU A 537 -3.13 -40.85 12.90
C LEU A 537 -1.86 -41.60 13.37
N LEU A 538 -1.88 -42.25 14.53
CA LEU A 538 -0.76 -43.03 15.07
C LEU A 538 -0.67 -44.46 14.50
N LEU A 539 -1.70 -44.96 13.80
CA LEU A 539 -1.75 -46.31 13.25
C LEU A 539 -1.36 -46.40 11.77
N THR A 540 -1.02 -45.30 11.11
CA THR A 540 -0.50 -45.34 9.74
C THR A 540 1.03 -45.50 9.77
N PRO A 541 1.62 -46.39 8.95
CA PRO A 541 3.06 -46.41 8.80
C PRO A 541 3.48 -45.05 8.25
N ILE A 542 4.22 -44.29 9.07
CA ILE A 542 4.80 -43.00 8.69
C ILE A 542 5.81 -43.27 7.57
N ARG A 543 5.33 -43.29 6.32
CA ARG A 543 6.17 -42.91 5.20
C ARG A 543 6.28 -41.40 5.27
N ALA A 544 7.47 -40.90 5.55
CA ALA A 544 7.76 -39.48 5.54
C ALA A 544 7.15 -38.86 4.28
N PHE A 545 6.18 -37.96 4.48
CA PHE A 545 5.49 -37.28 3.39
C PHE A 545 6.50 -36.31 2.76
N TYR A 546 6.97 -36.63 1.56
CA TYR A 546 7.82 -35.75 0.77
C TYR A 546 6.97 -34.58 0.27
N LEU A 547 7.26 -33.36 0.73
CA LEU A 547 6.77 -32.11 0.14
C LEU A 547 7.64 -31.77 -1.08
N PRO A 548 7.13 -31.94 -2.32
CA PRO A 548 7.90 -31.62 -3.51
C PRO A 548 8.26 -30.14 -3.55
N GLY A 549 9.52 -29.82 -3.87
CA GLY A 549 9.99 -28.44 -4.05
C GLY A 549 10.53 -27.72 -2.80
N LEU A 550 10.38 -28.28 -1.60
CA LEU A 550 10.94 -27.72 -0.35
C LEU A 550 12.32 -28.29 0.00
N ALA A 551 12.61 -29.53 -0.42
CA ALA A 551 13.91 -30.16 -0.16
C ALA A 551 14.89 -29.85 -1.31
N PRO A 552 16.12 -29.38 -1.00
CA PRO A 552 17.11 -29.09 -2.02
C PRO A 552 17.61 -30.38 -2.70
N VAL A 553 17.70 -30.36 -4.02
CA VAL A 553 18.33 -31.42 -4.83
C VAL A 553 19.76 -31.00 -5.15
N ASN A 554 20.73 -31.85 -4.82
CA ASN A 554 22.12 -31.63 -5.19
C ASN A 554 22.42 -32.37 -6.51
N TYR A 555 23.06 -31.67 -7.45
CA TYR A 555 23.50 -32.22 -8.72
C TYR A 555 25.04 -32.32 -8.78
N CYS A 556 25.54 -33.38 -9.42
CA CYS A 556 26.98 -33.71 -9.51
C CYS A 556 27.35 -34.20 -10.90
N LYS A 557 28.63 -34.03 -11.26
CA LYS A 557 29.19 -34.62 -12.49
C LYS A 557 29.23 -36.16 -12.41
N ALA A 558 29.06 -36.83 -13.56
CA ALA A 558 29.13 -38.30 -13.66
C ALA A 558 30.50 -38.86 -13.22
N GLY A 559 30.49 -39.83 -12.29
CA GLY A 559 31.67 -40.66 -11.97
C GLY A 559 32.23 -40.54 -10.54
N GLU A 560 31.63 -39.78 -9.63
CA GLU A 560 32.08 -39.69 -8.22
C GLU A 560 31.09 -40.38 -7.26
N ASP A 561 31.52 -41.50 -6.67
CA ASP A 561 30.79 -42.23 -5.61
C ASP A 561 30.85 -41.45 -4.29
N LEU A 562 29.97 -40.46 -4.16
CA LEU A 562 29.79 -39.70 -2.92
C LEU A 562 28.77 -40.40 -2.02
N LYS A 563 29.08 -40.50 -0.71
CA LYS A 563 28.24 -41.12 0.35
C LYS A 563 26.85 -40.45 0.55
N LYS A 564 26.50 -39.43 -0.23
CA LYS A 564 25.22 -38.69 -0.19
C LYS A 564 24.49 -38.81 -1.54
N PRO A 565 23.15 -38.84 -1.58
CA PRO A 565 22.40 -38.95 -2.83
C PRO A 565 22.62 -37.70 -3.68
N CYS A 566 23.37 -37.84 -4.77
CA CYS A 566 23.57 -36.80 -5.77
C CYS A 566 23.08 -37.28 -7.13
N LYS A 567 22.40 -36.41 -7.90
CA LYS A 567 21.88 -36.74 -9.22
C LYS A 567 22.78 -36.16 -10.31
N ASN A 568 23.07 -36.95 -11.35
CA ASN A 568 23.82 -36.48 -12.51
C ASN A 568 22.91 -35.92 -13.61
N GLU A 569 21.83 -36.63 -13.90
CA GLU A 569 20.83 -36.21 -14.87
C GLU A 569 19.86 -35.19 -14.24
N ILE A 570 19.64 -34.09 -14.95
CA ILE A 570 18.65 -33.07 -14.60
C ILE A 570 17.42 -33.35 -15.47
N PRO A 571 16.34 -33.91 -14.90
CA PRO A 571 15.15 -34.19 -15.68
C PRO A 571 14.46 -32.89 -16.09
N LEU A 572 14.31 -32.69 -17.40
CA LEU A 572 13.48 -31.64 -17.96
C LEU A 572 12.09 -32.23 -18.25
N TYR A 573 11.06 -31.61 -17.69
CA TYR A 573 9.68 -31.98 -17.97
C TYR A 573 8.99 -30.92 -18.82
N VAL A 574 8.08 -31.37 -19.67
CA VAL A 574 7.16 -30.52 -20.44
C VAL A 574 5.77 -30.58 -19.82
N ASN A 575 5.09 -29.45 -19.81
CA ASN A 575 3.69 -29.35 -19.39
C ASN A 575 2.79 -29.01 -20.59
N ARG A 576 1.50 -28.80 -20.34
CA ARG A 576 0.53 -28.29 -21.32
C ARG A 576 0.99 -26.99 -21.99
N LEU A 577 0.51 -26.78 -23.21
CA LEU A 577 0.62 -25.52 -23.93
C LEU A 577 -0.68 -24.73 -23.76
N ASN A 578 -0.55 -23.43 -23.53
CA ASN A 578 -1.68 -22.50 -23.43
C ASN A 578 -1.40 -21.22 -24.24
N THR A 579 -2.41 -20.37 -24.38
CA THR A 579 -2.33 -19.09 -25.08
C THR A 579 -3.28 -18.08 -24.42
N GLU A 580 -3.05 -16.80 -24.63
CA GLU A 580 -3.96 -15.72 -24.24
C GLU A 580 -5.15 -15.57 -25.21
N GLU A 581 -5.05 -16.10 -26.44
CA GLU A 581 -6.11 -16.03 -27.47
C GLU A 581 -7.18 -17.14 -27.32
N SER A 582 -6.92 -18.17 -26.48
CA SER A 582 -7.83 -19.31 -26.29
C SER A 582 -7.74 -19.89 -24.88
N VAL A 583 -8.91 -20.21 -24.31
CA VAL A 583 -9.05 -20.82 -22.98
C VAL A 583 -8.67 -22.31 -22.98
N ILE A 584 -8.52 -22.92 -24.15
CA ILE A 584 -8.34 -24.37 -24.31
C ILE A 584 -6.84 -24.71 -24.35
N PRO A 585 -6.27 -25.32 -23.30
CA PRO A 585 -4.89 -25.78 -23.35
C PRO A 585 -4.79 -27.16 -24.02
N PHE A 586 -3.68 -27.40 -24.69
CA PHE A 586 -3.36 -28.69 -25.32
C PHE A 586 -2.18 -29.37 -24.66
N GLU A 587 -2.15 -30.70 -24.69
CA GLU A 587 -1.00 -31.45 -24.20
C GLU A 587 0.17 -31.30 -25.18
N TYR A 588 1.40 -31.46 -24.69
CA TYR A 588 2.58 -31.44 -25.54
C TYR A 588 2.49 -32.49 -26.68
N HIS A 589 1.84 -33.63 -26.43
CA HIS A 589 1.65 -34.70 -27.42
C HIS A 589 0.58 -34.40 -28.48
N HIS A 590 -0.23 -33.36 -28.28
CA HIS A 590 -1.24 -32.97 -29.25
C HIS A 590 -0.60 -32.45 -30.55
N PHE A 591 0.53 -31.77 -30.43
CA PHE A 591 1.33 -31.29 -31.55
C PHE A 591 2.46 -32.27 -31.88
N ASP A 592 2.94 -32.28 -33.12
CA ASP A 592 3.95 -33.24 -33.59
C ASP A 592 5.39 -32.89 -33.16
N PHE A 593 5.60 -32.75 -31.84
CA PHE A 593 6.91 -32.54 -31.24
C PHE A 593 7.68 -33.86 -31.02
N CYS A 594 8.89 -33.78 -30.47
CA CYS A 594 9.68 -34.95 -30.09
C CYS A 594 9.19 -35.52 -28.75
N PHE A 595 9.03 -36.84 -28.64
CA PHE A 595 8.49 -37.47 -27.42
C PHE A 595 9.52 -38.38 -26.74
N SER A 596 9.35 -38.60 -25.43
CA SER A 596 10.11 -39.54 -24.61
C SER A 596 9.16 -40.58 -24.01
N ASP A 597 9.69 -41.64 -23.41
CA ASP A 597 8.89 -42.72 -22.81
C ASP A 597 8.09 -42.22 -21.59
N GLU A 598 6.77 -42.43 -21.58
CA GLU A 598 5.83 -41.86 -20.59
C GLU A 598 5.96 -42.50 -19.19
N THR A 599 6.63 -43.65 -19.10
CA THR A 599 6.83 -44.40 -17.84
C THR A 599 7.54 -43.61 -16.75
N GLN A 600 8.27 -42.54 -17.09
CA GLN A 600 8.99 -41.67 -16.16
C GLN A 600 8.19 -40.43 -15.72
N SER A 601 6.89 -40.36 -16.03
CA SER A 601 6.05 -39.21 -15.65
C SER A 601 5.83 -39.14 -14.13
N PRO A 602 5.94 -37.96 -13.50
CA PRO A 602 5.67 -37.80 -12.07
C PRO A 602 4.18 -38.02 -11.77
N VAL A 603 3.88 -38.50 -10.56
CA VAL A 603 2.49 -38.69 -10.10
C VAL A 603 1.84 -37.32 -9.85
N GLU A 604 0.75 -37.04 -10.56
CA GLU A 604 -0.02 -35.80 -10.42
C GLU A 604 -0.97 -35.87 -9.22
N ASN A 605 -1.06 -34.80 -8.44
CA ASN A 605 -2.08 -34.70 -7.40
C ASN A 605 -3.45 -34.31 -7.98
N LEU A 606 -4.52 -34.50 -7.19
CA LEU A 606 -5.90 -34.26 -7.65
C LEU A 606 -6.09 -32.83 -8.18
N GLY A 607 -5.50 -31.83 -7.53
CA GLY A 607 -5.59 -30.44 -7.96
C GLY A 607 -4.87 -30.16 -9.29
N GLN A 608 -3.72 -30.78 -9.53
CA GLN A 608 -3.02 -30.70 -10.83
C GLN A 608 -3.87 -31.29 -11.95
N VAL A 609 -4.51 -32.44 -11.68
CA VAL A 609 -5.37 -33.12 -12.67
C VAL A 609 -6.59 -32.26 -13.01
N VAL A 610 -7.23 -31.66 -12.00
CA VAL A 610 -8.42 -30.79 -12.18
C VAL A 610 -8.08 -29.50 -12.94
N PHE A 611 -6.90 -28.93 -12.70
CA PHE A 611 -6.43 -27.76 -13.46
C PHE A 611 -5.90 -28.12 -14.85
N GLY A 612 -5.80 -29.39 -15.21
CA GLY A 612 -5.32 -29.81 -16.53
C GLY A 612 -3.81 -29.78 -16.70
N GLU A 613 -3.04 -29.78 -15.60
CA GLU A 613 -1.59 -30.01 -15.69
C GLU A 613 -1.32 -31.44 -16.13
N ARG A 614 -0.42 -31.59 -17.10
CA ARG A 614 -0.02 -32.87 -17.68
C ARG A 614 1.48 -32.87 -17.84
N ILE A 615 2.16 -33.34 -16.81
CA ILE A 615 3.63 -33.28 -16.76
C ILE A 615 4.16 -34.55 -17.42
N ARG A 616 4.96 -34.37 -18.48
CA ARG A 616 5.57 -35.47 -19.24
C ARG A 616 7.09 -35.28 -19.31
N PRO A 617 7.87 -36.37 -19.33
CA PRO A 617 9.31 -36.28 -19.51
C PRO A 617 9.61 -35.75 -20.92
N SER A 618 10.55 -34.81 -20.99
CA SER A 618 11.02 -34.30 -22.28
C SER A 618 12.09 -35.23 -22.89
N PRO A 619 12.27 -35.23 -24.21
CA PRO A 619 13.36 -35.96 -24.86
C PRO A 619 14.73 -35.26 -24.71
N TYR A 620 14.78 -34.06 -24.13
CA TYR A 620 16.01 -33.29 -23.95
C TYR A 620 16.76 -33.81 -22.72
N LYS A 621 17.92 -34.44 -22.95
CA LYS A 621 18.75 -34.97 -21.86
C LYS A 621 19.79 -33.95 -21.42
N LEU A 622 19.73 -33.57 -20.16
CA LEU A 622 20.60 -32.57 -19.53
C LEU A 622 21.47 -33.26 -18.46
N TYR A 623 22.78 -33.10 -18.57
CA TYR A 623 23.73 -33.58 -17.57
C TYR A 623 24.43 -32.39 -16.90
N PHE A 624 24.57 -32.44 -15.58
CA PHE A 624 25.14 -31.32 -14.81
C PHE A 624 26.60 -31.04 -15.20
N LEU A 625 26.95 -29.77 -15.41
CA LEU A 625 28.28 -29.29 -15.86
C LEU A 625 28.76 -29.84 -17.22
N GLN A 626 27.85 -30.28 -18.08
CA GLN A 626 28.16 -30.66 -19.46
C GLN A 626 27.52 -29.67 -20.44
N ASP A 627 28.33 -28.72 -20.93
CA ASP A 627 27.90 -27.78 -21.96
C ASP A 627 27.77 -28.50 -23.31
N GLU A 628 26.61 -28.35 -23.95
CA GLU A 628 26.30 -28.95 -25.25
C GLU A 628 26.07 -27.81 -26.24
N SER A 629 26.86 -27.71 -27.32
CA SER A 629 26.80 -26.56 -28.23
C SER A 629 25.71 -26.66 -29.29
N CYS A 630 25.43 -27.87 -29.81
CA CYS A 630 24.43 -28.10 -30.85
C CYS A 630 24.07 -29.59 -30.95
N LYS A 631 23.02 -30.02 -30.25
CA LYS A 631 22.61 -31.44 -30.20
C LYS A 631 21.23 -31.65 -30.82
N ALA A 632 21.11 -32.64 -31.70
CA ALA A 632 19.84 -33.03 -32.30
C ALA A 632 19.01 -33.89 -31.35
N VAL A 633 17.69 -33.62 -31.30
CA VAL A 633 16.72 -34.35 -30.49
C VAL A 633 15.99 -35.37 -31.35
N CYS A 634 15.23 -34.88 -32.34
CA CYS A 634 14.58 -35.75 -33.33
C CYS A 634 14.33 -34.99 -34.66
N PRO A 635 14.40 -35.69 -35.80
CA PRO A 635 13.92 -35.19 -37.09
C PRO A 635 12.45 -35.57 -37.31
N LYS A 636 11.67 -34.67 -37.91
CA LYS A 636 10.28 -34.89 -38.38
C LYS A 636 10.22 -34.64 -39.88
N VAL A 637 9.55 -35.53 -40.60
CA VAL A 637 9.45 -35.50 -42.07
C VAL A 637 7.97 -35.44 -42.44
N TYR A 638 7.59 -34.46 -43.26
CA TYR A 638 6.23 -34.26 -43.74
C TYR A 638 6.20 -34.43 -45.26
N LYS A 639 5.26 -35.22 -45.79
CA LYS A 639 5.08 -35.43 -47.23
C LYS A 639 3.77 -34.80 -47.70
N GLY A 640 3.80 -34.12 -48.86
CA GLY A 640 2.59 -33.56 -49.49
C GLY A 640 1.58 -34.63 -49.95
N SER A 641 2.02 -35.87 -50.18
CA SER A 641 1.18 -36.98 -50.60
C SER A 641 0.42 -37.65 -49.44
N ASP A 642 0.80 -37.39 -48.20
CA ASP A 642 0.18 -37.97 -47.00
C ASP A 642 -0.79 -36.98 -46.33
N PRO A 643 -2.11 -37.26 -46.30
CA PRO A 643 -3.09 -36.40 -45.66
C PRO A 643 -2.88 -36.26 -44.14
N GLU A 644 -2.26 -37.24 -43.46
CA GLU A 644 -1.97 -37.15 -42.03
C GLU A 644 -0.85 -36.14 -41.74
N SER A 645 0.22 -36.17 -42.54
CA SER A 645 1.32 -35.19 -42.50
C SER A 645 0.82 -33.75 -42.70
N ILE A 646 -0.09 -33.53 -43.66
CA ILE A 646 -0.70 -32.21 -43.89
C ILE A 646 -1.53 -31.77 -42.67
N LYS A 647 -2.29 -32.69 -42.06
CA LYS A 647 -3.09 -32.40 -40.87
C LYS A 647 -2.21 -31.97 -39.69
N LYS A 648 -1.09 -32.68 -39.44
CA LYS A 648 -0.11 -32.34 -38.39
C LYS A 648 0.55 -30.98 -38.65
N LEU A 649 0.92 -30.69 -39.89
CA LEU A 649 1.50 -29.41 -40.25
C LEU A 649 0.50 -28.25 -40.09
N ASN A 650 -0.76 -28.44 -40.47
CA ASN A 650 -1.82 -27.46 -40.27
C ASN A 650 -2.12 -27.23 -38.78
N LEU A 651 -2.01 -28.28 -37.96
CA LEU A 651 -2.14 -28.16 -36.51
C LEU A 651 -1.01 -27.31 -35.91
N LEU A 652 0.24 -27.49 -36.37
CA LEU A 652 1.35 -26.62 -35.99
C LEU A 652 1.12 -25.16 -36.43
N LYS A 653 0.64 -24.94 -37.65
CA LYS A 653 0.23 -23.61 -38.16
C LYS A 653 -0.84 -22.96 -37.27
N MET A 654 -1.87 -23.73 -36.88
CA MET A 654 -2.89 -23.27 -35.94
C MET A 654 -2.28 -22.89 -34.59
N GLY A 655 -1.37 -23.71 -34.05
CA GLY A 655 -0.68 -23.43 -32.80
C GLY A 655 0.16 -22.14 -32.84
N MET A 656 0.86 -21.89 -33.94
CA MET A 656 1.64 -20.66 -34.13
C MET A 656 0.75 -19.43 -34.38
N ALA A 657 -0.34 -19.59 -35.13
CA ALA A 657 -1.30 -18.51 -35.38
C ALA A 657 -1.96 -18.03 -34.08
N LEU A 658 -2.23 -18.95 -33.14
CA LEU A 658 -2.82 -18.63 -31.84
C LEU A 658 -1.78 -18.39 -30.75
N TYR A 659 -0.49 -18.25 -31.07
CA TYR A 659 0.59 -17.97 -30.11
C TYR A 659 0.67 -18.93 -28.90
N TYR A 660 0.54 -20.24 -29.12
CA TYR A 660 0.69 -21.21 -28.03
C TYR A 660 2.10 -21.20 -27.44
N GLN A 661 2.19 -21.24 -26.11
CA GLN A 661 3.43 -21.19 -25.36
C GLN A 661 3.77 -22.54 -24.71
N HIS A 662 5.05 -22.89 -24.73
CA HIS A 662 5.64 -24.00 -24.02
C HIS A 662 5.91 -23.65 -22.56
N HIS A 663 5.44 -24.51 -21.67
CA HIS A 663 5.74 -24.47 -20.23
C HIS A 663 6.65 -25.62 -19.85
N TRP A 664 7.94 -25.33 -19.68
CA TRP A 664 8.95 -26.31 -19.31
C TRP A 664 9.31 -26.21 -17.83
N ILE A 665 9.71 -27.34 -17.25
CA ILE A 665 9.97 -27.49 -15.82
C ILE A 665 11.32 -28.13 -15.62
N LEU A 666 12.19 -27.47 -14.85
CA LEU A 666 13.53 -27.94 -14.52
C LEU A 666 13.75 -27.74 -13.01
N ASP A 667 14.09 -28.81 -12.30
CA ASP A 667 14.26 -28.80 -10.83
C ASP A 667 13.06 -28.20 -10.05
N ASN A 668 11.84 -28.50 -10.54
CA ASN A 668 10.56 -27.96 -10.06
C ASN A 668 10.37 -26.44 -10.29
N MET A 669 11.30 -25.76 -10.95
CA MET A 669 11.19 -24.35 -11.36
C MET A 669 10.70 -24.25 -12.81
N PRO A 670 9.89 -23.23 -13.16
CA PRO A 670 9.55 -22.96 -14.55
C PRO A 670 10.75 -22.39 -15.29
N VAL A 671 10.92 -22.80 -16.54
CA VAL A 671 11.93 -22.23 -17.44
C VAL A 671 11.41 -20.90 -17.99
N THR A 672 12.15 -19.81 -17.80
CA THR A 672 11.68 -18.46 -18.15
C THR A 672 12.29 -17.93 -19.45
N TRP A 673 11.50 -17.23 -20.24
CA TRP A 673 11.95 -16.51 -21.43
C TRP A 673 11.94 -15.00 -21.18
N CYS A 674 13.09 -14.36 -21.35
CA CYS A 674 13.26 -12.92 -21.12
C CYS A 674 13.50 -12.18 -22.44
N TYR A 675 12.75 -11.10 -22.69
CA TYR A 675 12.89 -10.24 -23.87
C TYR A 675 12.90 -8.76 -23.48
N LEU A 676 13.50 -7.92 -24.33
CA LEU A 676 13.59 -6.48 -24.13
C LEU A 676 12.38 -5.78 -24.74
N VAL A 677 11.81 -4.81 -24.01
CA VAL A 677 10.74 -3.95 -24.51
C VAL A 677 11.34 -2.59 -24.89
N ASN A 678 11.11 -2.16 -26.14
CA ASN A 678 11.82 -1.04 -26.78
C ASN A 678 11.59 0.36 -26.16
N GLU A 679 10.71 0.53 -25.17
CA GLU A 679 10.32 1.85 -24.62
C GLU A 679 10.92 2.19 -23.24
N GLY A 680 11.95 1.48 -22.75
CA GLY A 680 12.59 1.87 -21.49
C GLY A 680 13.73 0.98 -21.00
N GLY A 681 14.32 0.15 -21.86
CA GLY A 681 15.44 -0.73 -21.51
C GLY A 681 15.13 -1.81 -20.45
N LYS A 682 13.88 -1.94 -19.99
CA LYS A 682 13.47 -2.95 -19.01
C LYS A 682 13.31 -4.32 -19.67
N THR A 683 13.92 -5.34 -19.08
CA THR A 683 13.81 -6.74 -19.52
C THR A 683 12.57 -7.37 -18.87
N TYR A 684 11.64 -7.90 -19.66
CA TYR A 684 10.47 -8.63 -19.16
C TYR A 684 10.69 -10.13 -19.30
N CYS A 685 10.36 -10.91 -18.27
CA CYS A 685 10.52 -12.36 -18.26
C CYS A 685 9.16 -13.06 -18.10
N SER A 686 8.81 -13.95 -19.02
CA SER A 686 7.64 -14.82 -18.96
C SER A 686 8.03 -16.23 -18.51
N THR A 687 7.12 -16.98 -17.89
CA THR A 687 7.32 -18.38 -17.45
C THR A 687 7.08 -19.42 -18.56
N GLY A 688 6.67 -18.96 -19.74
CA GLY A 688 6.55 -19.76 -20.95
C GLY A 688 7.15 -19.04 -22.15
N PHE A 689 7.47 -19.81 -23.19
CA PHE A 689 7.99 -19.28 -24.45
C PHE A 689 7.13 -19.76 -25.63
N PRO A 690 6.88 -18.93 -26.65
CA PRO A 690 6.07 -19.30 -27.80
C PRO A 690 6.65 -20.52 -28.54
N MET A 691 5.79 -21.34 -29.14
CA MET A 691 6.23 -22.43 -30.01
C MET A 691 6.71 -21.94 -31.39
N GLY A 692 6.26 -20.76 -31.82
CA GLY A 692 6.59 -20.12 -33.07
C GLY A 692 5.88 -18.78 -33.21
N CYS A 693 6.05 -18.11 -34.35
CA CYS A 693 5.43 -16.81 -34.61
C CYS A 693 4.93 -16.71 -36.06
N GLN A 694 3.96 -15.82 -36.30
CA GLN A 694 3.40 -15.50 -37.62
C GLN A 694 3.58 -14.01 -37.90
N VAL A 695 4.06 -13.65 -39.10
CA VAL A 695 4.22 -12.24 -39.50
C VAL A 695 2.84 -11.63 -39.83
N ARG A 696 2.37 -10.70 -38.99
CA ARG A 696 1.08 -9.98 -39.11
C ARG A 696 1.29 -8.47 -39.22
N LYS A 697 0.34 -7.75 -39.84
CA LYS A 697 0.38 -6.27 -39.97
C LYS A 697 0.21 -5.54 -38.64
N ASP A 698 -0.51 -6.13 -37.69
CA ASP A 698 -1.10 -5.40 -36.57
C ASP A 698 -0.40 -5.68 -35.22
N LEU A 699 0.41 -6.74 -35.13
CA LEU A 699 1.09 -7.16 -33.90
C LEU A 699 2.41 -7.87 -34.25
N ASP A 700 3.50 -7.12 -34.29
CA ASP A 700 4.82 -7.60 -34.71
C ASP A 700 5.51 -8.37 -33.56
N THR A 701 4.98 -9.55 -33.24
CA THR A 701 5.47 -10.45 -32.17
C THR A 701 6.72 -11.24 -32.57
N CYS A 702 7.05 -11.28 -33.86
CA CYS A 702 8.25 -11.94 -34.39
C CYS A 702 9.52 -11.07 -34.27
N THR A 703 9.39 -9.75 -34.22
CA THR A 703 10.47 -8.76 -34.33
C THR A 703 11.54 -8.79 -33.22
N PRO A 704 11.27 -9.25 -31.97
CA PRO A 704 12.34 -9.43 -30.97
C PRO A 704 13.20 -10.68 -31.19
N ILE A 705 12.80 -11.62 -32.05
CA ILE A 705 13.41 -12.96 -32.17
C ILE A 705 13.93 -13.23 -33.59
N VAL A 706 13.18 -12.81 -34.61
CA VAL A 706 13.48 -12.99 -36.02
C VAL A 706 13.55 -11.61 -36.67
N ASN A 707 14.63 -11.31 -37.41
CA ASN A 707 14.74 -10.05 -38.14
C ASN A 707 13.77 -10.07 -39.35
N THR A 708 12.54 -9.60 -39.15
CA THR A 708 11.40 -9.74 -40.09
C THR A 708 11.32 -8.68 -41.19
N GLN A 709 12.29 -7.75 -41.28
CA GLN A 709 12.21 -6.58 -42.18
C GLN A 709 12.00 -6.90 -43.67
N SER A 710 12.22 -8.15 -44.10
CA SER A 710 12.15 -8.58 -45.51
C SER A 710 11.19 -9.75 -45.78
N SER A 711 10.41 -10.23 -44.80
CA SER A 711 9.58 -11.45 -44.94
C SER A 711 8.15 -11.15 -45.40
N PRO A 712 7.54 -11.94 -46.30
CA PRO A 712 6.16 -11.71 -46.75
C PRO A 712 5.15 -11.92 -45.61
N LEU A 713 4.09 -11.11 -45.61
CA LEU A 713 2.98 -11.19 -44.65
C LEU A 713 2.31 -12.57 -44.71
N GLY A 714 2.07 -13.18 -43.55
CA GLY A 714 1.46 -14.50 -43.44
C GLY A 714 2.44 -15.69 -43.40
N THR A 715 3.75 -15.43 -43.36
CA THR A 715 4.78 -16.47 -43.14
C THR A 715 4.80 -16.98 -41.70
N TYR A 716 5.09 -18.27 -41.53
CA TYR A 716 5.14 -18.95 -40.23
C TYR A 716 6.57 -19.41 -39.92
N TYR A 717 7.05 -19.03 -38.73
CA TYR A 717 8.36 -19.45 -38.21
C TYR A 717 8.17 -20.32 -36.97
N LEU A 718 8.67 -21.55 -37.03
CA LEU A 718 8.68 -22.46 -35.89
C LEU A 718 9.99 -22.31 -35.10
N PHE A 719 9.91 -22.26 -33.78
CA PHE A 719 11.08 -22.26 -32.91
C PHE A 719 11.54 -23.70 -32.64
N ASN A 720 12.32 -24.24 -33.58
CA ASN A 720 12.86 -25.58 -33.53
C ASN A 720 14.21 -25.68 -32.78
N HIS A 721 14.87 -24.55 -32.49
CA HIS A 721 16.10 -24.50 -31.71
C HIS A 721 15.89 -23.77 -30.38
N VAL A 722 16.50 -24.31 -29.32
CA VAL A 722 16.34 -23.78 -27.96
C VAL A 722 17.69 -23.68 -27.26
N ASP A 723 18.08 -22.47 -26.84
CA ASP A 723 19.23 -22.27 -25.95
C ASP A 723 18.77 -22.29 -24.49
N LEU A 724 19.32 -23.20 -23.69
CA LEU A 724 19.07 -23.30 -22.26
C LEU A 724 20.27 -22.75 -21.47
N GLU A 725 20.03 -21.71 -20.70
CA GLU A 725 21.01 -21.07 -19.81
C GLU A 725 20.65 -21.44 -18.36
N ILE A 726 21.44 -22.34 -17.76
CA ILE A 726 21.19 -22.88 -16.41
C ILE A 726 22.19 -22.26 -15.45
N THR A 727 21.70 -21.51 -14.47
CA THR A 727 22.56 -20.90 -13.44
C THR A 727 22.54 -21.78 -12.18
N TYR A 728 23.72 -22.05 -11.61
CA TYR A 728 23.87 -22.89 -10.41
C TYR A 728 24.72 -22.23 -9.33
N HIS A 729 24.40 -22.55 -8.08
CA HIS A 729 25.16 -22.22 -6.89
C HIS A 729 26.13 -23.37 -6.59
N SER A 730 27.43 -23.07 -6.46
CA SER A 730 28.43 -24.07 -6.12
C SER A 730 28.43 -24.36 -4.62
N GLY A 731 28.54 -25.64 -4.25
CA GLY A 731 28.55 -26.05 -2.84
C GLY A 731 29.85 -25.78 -2.08
N ARG A 732 30.90 -25.26 -2.73
CA ARG A 732 32.28 -25.20 -2.19
C ARG A 732 32.41 -24.47 -0.86
N GLU A 733 31.72 -23.35 -0.69
CA GLU A 733 31.85 -22.45 0.48
C GLU A 733 30.74 -22.67 1.52
N GLU A 734 29.83 -23.60 1.25
CA GLU A 734 28.61 -23.81 2.01
C GLU A 734 28.64 -25.16 2.75
N GLU A 735 28.18 -25.20 4.00
CA GLU A 735 28.24 -26.39 4.88
C GLU A 735 27.62 -27.65 4.26
N TRP A 736 26.58 -27.48 3.42
CA TRP A 736 25.91 -28.59 2.75
C TRP A 736 26.69 -29.16 1.54
N GLY A 737 27.64 -28.39 1.01
CA GLY A 737 28.36 -28.66 -0.23
C GLY A 737 29.88 -28.86 -0.09
N VAL A 738 30.44 -28.71 1.12
CA VAL A 738 31.88 -28.94 1.39
C VAL A 738 32.35 -30.33 0.92
N ALA A 739 31.49 -31.34 1.04
CA ALA A 739 31.79 -32.71 0.58
C ALA A 739 31.67 -32.91 -0.94
N LEU A 740 31.08 -31.95 -1.66
CA LEU A 740 30.80 -32.00 -3.10
C LEU A 740 31.80 -31.16 -3.93
N GLY A 741 32.56 -30.28 -3.29
CA GLY A 741 33.60 -29.46 -3.93
C GLY A 741 33.09 -28.55 -5.05
N ASP A 742 33.92 -28.33 -6.07
CA ASP A 742 33.56 -27.55 -7.28
C ASP A 742 32.70 -28.37 -8.28
N ASN A 743 32.57 -29.68 -8.08
CA ASN A 743 31.89 -30.60 -8.99
C ASN A 743 30.40 -30.80 -8.67
N GLY A 744 29.90 -30.19 -7.58
CA GLY A 744 28.51 -30.27 -7.17
C GLY A 744 27.89 -28.90 -6.88
N GLY A 745 26.60 -28.78 -7.20
CA GLY A 745 25.86 -27.54 -7.02
C GLY A 745 24.36 -27.71 -6.99
N ARG A 746 23.66 -26.62 -6.69
CA ARG A 746 22.20 -26.53 -6.72
C ARG A 746 21.78 -25.53 -7.79
N ILE A 747 20.71 -25.85 -8.51
CA ILE A 747 20.21 -25.00 -9.58
C ILE A 747 19.43 -23.82 -8.99
N ILE A 748 19.73 -22.62 -9.47
CA ILE A 748 19.11 -21.36 -9.02
C ILE A 748 18.12 -20.85 -10.08
N SER A 749 18.49 -20.84 -11.35
CA SER A 749 17.61 -20.32 -12.42
C SER A 749 17.80 -21.07 -13.73
N ALA A 750 16.75 -21.09 -14.55
CA ALA A 750 16.76 -21.66 -15.89
C ALA A 750 16.10 -20.69 -16.87
N LYS A 751 16.90 -20.16 -17.81
CA LYS A 751 16.44 -19.24 -18.85
C LYS A 751 16.49 -19.91 -20.21
N VAL A 752 15.55 -19.54 -21.07
CA VAL A 752 15.46 -20.07 -22.44
C VAL A 752 15.50 -18.94 -23.46
N LYS A 753 16.27 -19.13 -24.55
CA LYS A 753 16.24 -18.26 -25.73
C LYS A 753 15.78 -19.12 -26.93
N PRO A 754 14.52 -18.98 -27.38
CA PRO A 754 14.03 -19.70 -28.55
C PRO A 754 14.61 -19.10 -29.84
N ALA A 755 14.87 -19.96 -30.83
CA ALA A 755 15.32 -19.55 -32.16
C ALA A 755 14.73 -20.45 -33.25
N SER A 756 14.56 -19.88 -34.44
CA SER A 756 14.21 -20.64 -35.65
C SER A 756 15.45 -20.81 -36.50
N ILE A 757 15.84 -22.06 -36.80
CA ILE A 757 17.05 -22.37 -37.57
C ILE A 757 16.75 -23.42 -38.63
N ASN A 758 17.06 -23.10 -39.89
CA ASN A 758 16.93 -24.05 -41.00
C ASN A 758 18.18 -24.96 -41.09
N HIS A 759 18.09 -26.17 -40.54
CA HIS A 759 19.15 -27.19 -40.60
C HIS A 759 19.12 -27.94 -41.94
N ARG A 760 20.24 -27.95 -42.68
CA ARG A 760 20.32 -28.60 -44.00
C ARG A 760 20.28 -30.14 -43.93
N ASN A 761 20.89 -30.75 -42.92
CA ASN A 761 20.97 -32.21 -42.73
C ASN A 761 21.19 -32.58 -41.25
N VAL A 762 20.74 -33.77 -40.84
CA VAL A 762 20.90 -34.29 -39.46
C VAL A 762 22.37 -34.45 -39.05
N ASN A 763 23.26 -34.68 -40.02
CA ASN A 763 24.69 -34.93 -39.80
C ASN A 763 25.57 -33.66 -39.83
N SER A 764 25.01 -32.51 -40.24
CA SER A 764 25.74 -31.23 -40.33
C SER A 764 24.87 -30.12 -39.74
N LEU A 765 24.78 -30.08 -38.41
CA LEU A 765 23.99 -29.12 -37.66
C LEU A 765 24.74 -27.80 -37.54
N ASP A 766 24.11 -26.68 -37.89
CA ASP A 766 24.67 -25.33 -37.71
C ASP A 766 23.77 -24.51 -36.80
N CYS A 767 24.01 -24.56 -35.49
CA CYS A 767 23.25 -23.80 -34.51
C CYS A 767 23.68 -22.30 -34.43
N ASN A 768 24.70 -21.88 -35.19
CA ASN A 768 25.15 -20.48 -35.21
C ASN A 768 24.51 -19.68 -36.35
N ALA A 769 23.91 -20.33 -37.36
CA ALA A 769 23.23 -19.72 -38.49
C ALA A 769 21.85 -19.09 -38.14
N ARG A 770 21.81 -18.17 -37.17
CA ARG A 770 20.58 -17.46 -36.75
C ARG A 770 19.99 -16.55 -37.83
N ASN A 771 20.75 -16.24 -38.87
CA ASN A 771 20.31 -15.39 -39.98
C ASN A 771 19.46 -16.13 -41.04
N ASN A 772 19.27 -17.45 -40.91
CA ASN A 772 18.45 -18.25 -41.83
C ASN A 772 17.32 -18.99 -41.09
N PRO A 773 16.19 -18.31 -40.80
CA PRO A 773 15.08 -18.91 -40.07
C PRO A 773 14.38 -20.01 -40.88
N LEU A 774 13.78 -20.99 -40.19
CA LEU A 774 13.02 -22.07 -40.83
C LEU A 774 11.61 -21.57 -41.15
N GLU A 775 11.36 -21.26 -42.42
CA GLU A 775 10.04 -20.90 -42.93
C GLU A 775 9.21 -22.16 -43.24
N ILE A 776 7.98 -22.20 -42.73
CA ILE A 776 7.03 -23.26 -43.06
C ILE A 776 6.27 -22.90 -44.35
N PRO A 777 6.32 -23.74 -45.41
CA PRO A 777 5.64 -23.46 -46.66
C PRO A 777 4.12 -23.40 -46.51
N ASN A 778 3.47 -22.47 -47.22
CA ASN A 778 2.02 -22.26 -47.15
C ASN A 778 1.22 -23.48 -47.62
N THR A 779 1.65 -24.13 -48.71
CA THR A 779 1.06 -25.35 -49.29
C THR A 779 2.17 -26.29 -49.75
N LEU A 780 2.10 -27.57 -49.38
CA LEU A 780 2.96 -28.64 -49.91
C LEU A 780 2.23 -29.34 -51.06
N SER A 781 2.88 -29.47 -52.22
CA SER A 781 2.26 -30.06 -53.43
C SER A 781 2.92 -31.41 -53.78
N GLY A 782 2.14 -32.46 -54.07
CA GLY A 782 2.66 -33.72 -54.62
C GLY A 782 3.65 -34.47 -53.71
N ASP A 783 4.82 -34.84 -54.24
CA ASP A 783 5.88 -35.62 -53.56
C ASP A 783 6.91 -34.76 -52.79
N GLU A 784 6.66 -33.46 -52.61
CA GLU A 784 7.54 -32.58 -51.84
C GLU A 784 7.64 -33.03 -50.37
N THR A 785 8.88 -33.11 -49.85
CA THR A 785 9.19 -33.46 -48.47
C THR A 785 9.69 -32.24 -47.71
N PHE A 786 9.07 -31.92 -46.57
CA PHE A 786 9.51 -30.87 -45.65
C PHE A 786 10.01 -31.48 -44.34
N ASN A 787 11.22 -31.10 -43.92
CA ASN A 787 11.87 -31.68 -42.75
C ASN A 787 12.06 -30.63 -41.65
N ILE A 788 11.69 -30.97 -40.42
CA ILE A 788 11.93 -30.16 -39.22
C ILE A 788 12.89 -30.93 -38.31
N ILE A 789 14.03 -30.32 -37.99
CA ILE A 789 15.01 -30.90 -37.05
C ILE A 789 14.98 -30.07 -35.78
N TYR A 790 14.64 -30.71 -34.65
CA TYR A 790 14.69 -30.08 -33.33
C TYR A 790 16.07 -30.20 -32.73
N THR A 791 16.64 -29.09 -32.27
CA THR A 791 17.98 -29.04 -31.67
C THR A 791 17.99 -28.19 -30.41
N TYR A 792 18.99 -28.39 -29.56
CA TYR A 792 19.17 -27.58 -28.35
C TYR A 792 20.65 -27.32 -28.06
N ARG A 793 20.87 -26.27 -27.28
CA ARG A 793 22.16 -25.87 -26.72
C ARG A 793 22.01 -25.69 -25.20
N VAL A 794 23.00 -26.09 -24.43
CA VAL A 794 23.01 -25.96 -22.96
C VAL A 794 24.28 -25.24 -22.53
N THR A 795 24.12 -24.22 -21.70
CA THR A 795 25.22 -23.48 -21.08
C THR A 795 25.02 -23.36 -19.58
N TYR A 796 26.02 -23.76 -18.80
CA TYR A 796 26.00 -23.62 -17.34
C TYR A 796 26.75 -22.37 -16.87
N ILE A 797 26.10 -21.56 -16.03
CA ILE A 797 26.68 -20.34 -15.44
C ILE A 797 26.78 -20.51 -13.93
N LYS A 798 27.97 -20.29 -13.36
CA LYS A 798 28.18 -20.30 -11.91
C LYS A 798 27.83 -18.94 -11.34
N ASN A 799 26.91 -18.89 -10.38
CA ASN A 799 26.61 -17.67 -9.62
C ASN A 799 26.40 -17.99 -8.13
N ASN A 800 27.30 -17.49 -7.28
CA ASN A 800 27.26 -17.73 -5.84
C ASN A 800 26.65 -16.58 -5.03
N THR A 801 26.31 -15.44 -5.64
CA THR A 801 25.71 -14.30 -4.91
C THR A 801 24.28 -14.57 -4.47
N ILE A 802 23.55 -15.36 -5.26
CA ILE A 802 22.17 -15.74 -4.99
C ILE A 802 22.16 -17.01 -4.16
N LYS A 803 21.55 -16.96 -2.98
CA LYS A 803 21.33 -18.13 -2.14
C LYS A 803 20.27 -19.04 -2.77
N TRP A 804 20.39 -20.35 -2.59
CA TRP A 804 19.37 -21.28 -3.10
C TRP A 804 17.96 -20.99 -2.56
N SER A 805 17.84 -20.43 -1.34
CA SER A 805 16.56 -20.04 -0.74
C SER A 805 15.85 -18.90 -1.47
N SER A 806 16.59 -17.99 -2.11
CA SER A 806 16.05 -16.83 -2.86
C SER A 806 15.90 -17.12 -4.36
N ARG A 807 15.95 -18.40 -4.77
CA ARG A 807 15.92 -18.80 -6.18
C ARG A 807 14.64 -18.44 -6.94
N TRP A 808 13.56 -18.11 -6.22
CA TRP A 808 12.29 -17.68 -6.84
C TRP A 808 12.23 -16.18 -7.13
N ASP A 809 13.14 -15.38 -6.57
CA ASP A 809 13.07 -13.91 -6.60
C ASP A 809 13.22 -13.35 -8.02
N TYR A 810 14.02 -13.99 -8.88
CA TYR A 810 14.21 -13.53 -10.27
C TYR A 810 12.92 -13.61 -11.12
N ILE A 811 11.96 -14.46 -10.74
CA ILE A 811 10.65 -14.58 -11.39
C ILE A 811 9.69 -13.50 -10.83
N LEU A 812 9.92 -13.08 -9.58
CA LEU A 812 9.11 -12.09 -8.88
C LEU A 812 9.51 -10.64 -9.22
N GLU A 813 10.81 -10.38 -9.40
CA GLU A 813 11.36 -9.07 -9.76
C GLU A 813 10.88 -8.57 -11.14
N SER A 814 10.51 -9.48 -12.04
CA SER A 814 9.98 -9.14 -13.37
C SER A 814 8.52 -8.66 -13.38
N MET A 815 7.85 -8.53 -12.21
CA MET A 815 6.46 -8.07 -12.12
C MET A 815 6.36 -6.57 -11.77
N PRO A 816 6.04 -5.68 -12.74
CA PRO A 816 6.07 -4.22 -12.55
C PRO A 816 4.94 -3.63 -11.68
N GLN A 817 4.03 -4.44 -11.11
CA GLN A 817 2.75 -3.96 -10.55
C GLN A 817 2.58 -4.06 -9.02
N THR A 818 3.63 -4.42 -8.26
CA THR A 818 3.54 -4.56 -6.79
C THR A 818 3.10 -3.27 -6.08
N ASN A 819 3.52 -2.10 -6.58
CA ASN A 819 3.11 -0.79 -6.05
C ASN A 819 1.60 -0.53 -6.18
N ILE A 820 0.97 -1.01 -7.27
CA ILE A 820 -0.46 -0.84 -7.52
C ILE A 820 -1.29 -1.66 -6.53
N GLN A 821 -0.81 -2.84 -6.15
CA GLN A 821 -1.48 -3.71 -5.18
C GLN A 821 -1.50 -3.10 -3.77
N TRP A 822 -0.40 -2.48 -3.34
CA TRP A 822 -0.33 -1.78 -2.06
C TRP A 822 -1.25 -0.56 -2.01
N PHE A 823 -1.33 0.22 -3.10
CA PHE A 823 -2.26 1.35 -3.22
C PHE A 823 -3.73 0.91 -3.10
N SER A 824 -4.08 -0.20 -3.75
CA SER A 824 -5.44 -0.79 -3.65
C SER A 824 -5.83 -1.16 -2.23
N ILE A 825 -4.89 -1.71 -1.45
CA ILE A 825 -5.16 -2.15 -0.08
C ILE A 825 -5.35 -0.95 0.83
N LEU A 826 -4.52 0.08 0.70
CA LEU A 826 -4.66 1.29 1.48
C LEU A 826 -6.03 1.95 1.23
N ASN A 827 -6.45 2.05 -0.04
CA ASN A 827 -7.77 2.58 -0.38
C ASN A 827 -8.91 1.71 0.18
N SER A 828 -8.79 0.38 0.12
CA SER A 828 -9.83 -0.53 0.63
C SER A 828 -9.89 -0.51 2.16
N LEU A 829 -8.76 -0.34 2.84
CA LEU A 829 -8.68 -0.21 4.30
C LEU A 829 -9.28 1.10 4.78
N VAL A 830 -9.07 2.20 4.05
CA VAL A 830 -9.73 3.50 4.32
C VAL A 830 -11.25 3.38 4.15
N ILE A 831 -11.73 2.73 3.08
CA ILE A 831 -13.17 2.52 2.85
C ILE A 831 -13.80 1.70 3.98
N VAL A 832 -13.12 0.62 4.43
CA VAL A 832 -13.60 -0.17 5.57
C VAL A 832 -13.60 0.64 6.85
N LEU A 833 -12.52 1.34 7.20
CA LEU A 833 -12.49 2.16 8.42
C LEU A 833 -13.61 3.23 8.41
N PHE A 834 -13.90 3.83 7.26
CA PHE A 834 -15.00 4.77 7.11
C PHE A 834 -16.37 4.10 7.29
N LEU A 835 -16.61 2.94 6.69
CA LEU A 835 -17.85 2.16 6.85
C LEU A 835 -18.04 1.66 8.28
N SER A 836 -16.99 1.13 8.90
CA SER A 836 -16.94 0.74 10.31
C SER A 836 -17.27 1.92 11.21
N GLY A 837 -16.67 3.09 10.96
CA GLY A 837 -16.92 4.32 11.71
C GLY A 837 -18.37 4.82 11.57
N MET A 838 -18.92 4.80 10.35
CA MET A 838 -20.31 5.19 10.10
C MET A 838 -21.31 4.22 10.76
N VAL A 839 -21.11 2.91 10.62
CA VAL A 839 -21.95 1.90 11.29
C VAL A 839 -21.82 1.99 12.80
N ALA A 840 -20.61 2.18 13.34
CA ALA A 840 -20.38 2.38 14.77
C ALA A 840 -21.06 3.65 15.29
N MET A 841 -21.01 4.76 14.55
CA MET A 841 -21.73 6.00 14.90
C MET A 841 -23.24 5.76 14.93
N ILE A 842 -23.81 5.07 13.95
CA ILE A 842 -25.26 4.78 13.92
C ILE A 842 -25.66 3.86 15.09
N LEU A 843 -24.83 2.87 15.43
CA LEU A 843 -25.09 1.94 16.54
C LEU A 843 -24.81 2.53 17.93
N LEU A 844 -23.84 3.42 18.09
CA LEU A 844 -23.50 4.02 19.39
C LEU A 844 -24.28 5.31 19.63
N ARG A 845 -24.44 6.17 18.62
CA ARG A 845 -25.10 7.47 18.80
C ARG A 845 -26.61 7.39 18.58
N THR A 846 -27.08 6.72 17.52
CA THR A 846 -28.51 6.67 17.22
C THR A 846 -29.21 5.60 18.04
N LEU A 847 -28.70 4.36 18.05
CA LEU A 847 -29.34 3.27 18.79
C LEU A 847 -29.24 3.46 20.32
N HIS A 848 -28.11 3.95 20.87
CA HIS A 848 -28.01 4.19 22.32
C HIS A 848 -28.89 5.37 22.75
N LYS A 849 -28.96 6.46 21.96
CA LYS A 849 -29.90 7.56 22.19
C LYS A 849 -31.35 7.09 22.10
N ASP A 850 -31.67 6.24 21.12
CA ASP A 850 -33.01 5.65 20.96
C ASP A 850 -33.37 4.70 22.11
N ILE A 851 -32.42 3.92 22.63
CA ILE A 851 -32.59 3.04 23.80
C ILE A 851 -32.70 3.86 25.10
N ALA A 852 -31.83 4.86 25.30
CA ALA A 852 -31.82 5.71 26.49
C ALA A 852 -33.10 6.56 26.60
N ARG A 853 -33.58 7.12 25.48
CA ARG A 853 -34.84 7.86 25.41
C ARG A 853 -36.04 7.00 25.82
N TYR A 854 -36.02 5.71 25.47
CA TYR A 854 -37.08 4.77 25.83
C TYR A 854 -37.07 4.43 27.33
N ASN A 855 -35.90 4.13 27.91
CA ASN A 855 -35.81 3.86 29.35
C ASN A 855 -36.23 5.07 30.21
N GLN A 856 -36.14 6.30 29.68
CA GLN A 856 -36.60 7.52 30.35
C GLN A 856 -38.13 7.72 30.29
N MET A 857 -38.81 7.11 29.32
CA MET A 857 -40.26 7.29 29.09
C MET A 857 -41.15 6.35 29.92
N GLU A 858 -40.59 5.34 30.61
CA GLU A 858 -41.34 4.48 31.56
C GLU A 858 -41.86 5.22 32.82
N CYS A 859 -41.55 6.51 33.00
CA CYS A 859 -42.00 7.31 34.16
C CYS A 859 -43.18 8.28 33.89
N GLY A 860 -43.80 8.27 32.70
CA GLY A 860 -44.93 9.16 32.38
C GLY A 860 -46.09 8.45 31.68
N GLU A 861 -47.32 8.61 32.19
CA GLU A 861 -48.58 8.10 31.61
C GLU A 861 -49.02 8.84 30.34
N ASP A 862 -48.17 8.94 29.32
CA ASP A 862 -48.60 9.43 27.99
C ASP A 862 -48.26 8.39 26.92
N ALA A 863 -49.28 7.63 26.53
CA ALA A 863 -49.26 6.76 25.37
C ALA A 863 -49.23 7.62 24.09
N GLN A 864 -48.04 7.87 23.52
CA GLN A 864 -47.93 8.35 22.14
C GLN A 864 -46.66 7.86 21.42
N GLU A 865 -46.93 7.11 20.35
CA GLU A 865 -46.11 6.74 19.17
C GLU A 865 -44.71 6.15 19.43
N GLU A 866 -44.67 4.82 19.64
CA GLU A 866 -43.47 3.99 19.54
C GLU A 866 -42.70 4.25 18.21
N PHE A 867 -41.37 4.37 18.26
CA PHE A 867 -40.53 4.68 17.09
C PHE A 867 -40.28 3.46 16.16
N GLY A 868 -40.49 3.68 14.85
CA GLY A 868 -40.03 2.92 13.66
C GLY A 868 -39.60 1.45 13.84
N TRP A 869 -38.38 1.19 14.27
CA TRP A 869 -37.87 -0.19 14.38
C TRP A 869 -38.36 -0.94 15.62
N LYS A 870 -38.70 -0.25 16.72
CA LYS A 870 -39.19 -0.89 17.96
C LYS A 870 -40.63 -1.39 17.84
N LEU A 871 -41.46 -0.70 17.05
CA LEU A 871 -42.83 -1.11 16.69
C LEU A 871 -42.90 -2.54 16.12
N VAL A 872 -41.79 -3.02 15.56
CA VAL A 872 -41.73 -4.30 14.85
C VAL A 872 -41.26 -5.45 15.75
N HIS A 873 -40.98 -5.22 17.04
CA HIS A 873 -40.47 -6.23 17.98
C HIS A 873 -41.32 -7.52 18.00
N GLY A 874 -42.64 -7.38 17.86
CA GLY A 874 -43.59 -8.50 17.82
C GLY A 874 -43.64 -9.30 16.50
N ASP A 875 -42.96 -8.87 15.43
CA ASP A 875 -43.00 -9.56 14.13
C ASP A 875 -41.61 -9.86 13.51
N VAL A 876 -40.53 -9.29 14.04
CA VAL A 876 -39.15 -9.41 13.51
C VAL A 876 -38.63 -10.85 13.40
N PHE A 877 -39.02 -11.74 14.32
CA PHE A 877 -38.55 -13.14 14.33
C PHE A 877 -39.51 -14.12 13.65
N ARG A 878 -40.50 -13.63 12.89
CA ARG A 878 -41.42 -14.49 12.12
C ARG A 878 -40.62 -15.35 11.11
N PRO A 879 -40.93 -16.65 10.97
CA PRO A 879 -40.19 -17.53 10.07
C PRO A 879 -40.26 -17.05 8.61
N PRO A 880 -39.15 -17.07 7.86
CA PRO A 880 -39.11 -16.55 6.50
C PRO A 880 -39.88 -17.45 5.53
N ARG A 881 -40.45 -16.82 4.48
CA ARG A 881 -41.00 -17.55 3.33
C ARG A 881 -39.92 -18.46 2.74
N ARG A 882 -40.21 -19.74 2.52
CA ARG A 882 -39.22 -20.74 2.03
C ARG A 882 -37.96 -20.86 2.90
N GLY A 883 -38.08 -20.79 4.23
CA GLY A 883 -36.93 -20.90 5.17
C GLY A 883 -36.06 -22.15 5.05
N MET A 884 -36.54 -23.24 4.42
CA MET A 884 -35.71 -24.42 4.10
C MET A 884 -34.61 -24.10 3.07
N LEU A 885 -34.95 -23.37 2.00
CA LEU A 885 -33.97 -23.00 0.97
C LEU A 885 -32.90 -22.07 1.55
N LEU A 886 -33.33 -21.11 2.37
CA LEU A 886 -32.43 -20.18 3.06
C LEU A 886 -31.45 -20.94 3.96
N ALA A 887 -31.95 -21.85 4.79
CA ALA A 887 -31.10 -22.66 5.66
C ALA A 887 -30.10 -23.53 4.88
N VAL A 888 -30.48 -24.02 3.70
CA VAL A 888 -29.60 -24.78 2.79
C VAL A 888 -28.48 -23.90 2.23
N PHE A 889 -28.80 -22.69 1.76
CA PHE A 889 -27.82 -21.73 1.25
C PHE A 889 -26.86 -21.25 2.34
N LEU A 890 -27.35 -20.99 3.55
CA LEU A 890 -26.53 -20.59 4.69
C LEU A 890 -25.57 -21.69 5.16
N GLY A 891 -26.03 -22.95 5.15
CA GLY A 891 -25.17 -24.10 5.41
C GLY A 891 -24.06 -24.21 4.37
N SER A 892 -24.42 -24.17 3.09
CA SER A 892 -23.47 -24.27 1.97
C SER A 892 -22.50 -23.08 1.95
N GLY A 893 -22.96 -21.85 2.19
CA GLY A 893 -22.09 -20.68 2.24
C GLY A 893 -21.17 -20.65 3.45
N SER A 894 -21.57 -21.22 4.59
CA SER A 894 -20.67 -21.42 5.75
C SER A 894 -19.56 -22.42 5.43
N GLN A 895 -19.86 -23.42 4.59
CA GLN A 895 -18.87 -24.37 4.07
C GLN A 895 -17.86 -23.68 3.14
N VAL A 896 -18.34 -22.86 2.20
CA VAL A 896 -17.48 -22.06 1.31
C VAL A 896 -16.61 -21.10 2.13
N PHE A 897 -17.20 -20.41 3.12
CA PHE A 897 -16.48 -19.49 4.00
C PHE A 897 -15.34 -20.18 4.74
N GLY A 898 -15.62 -21.30 5.40
CA GLY A 898 -14.58 -22.06 6.11
C GLY A 898 -13.51 -22.61 5.16
N MET A 899 -13.91 -23.07 3.97
CA MET A 899 -12.97 -23.58 2.96
C MET A 899 -12.00 -22.47 2.51
N THR A 900 -12.53 -21.30 2.16
CA THR A 900 -11.73 -20.15 1.73
C THR A 900 -10.82 -19.67 2.86
N LEU A 901 -11.33 -19.56 4.09
CA LEU A 901 -10.55 -19.13 5.25
C LEU A 901 -9.37 -20.09 5.54
N VAL A 902 -9.62 -21.40 5.59
CA VAL A 902 -8.58 -22.41 5.87
C VAL A 902 -7.54 -22.44 4.76
N THR A 903 -7.97 -22.39 3.50
CA THR A 903 -7.05 -22.42 2.34
C THR A 903 -6.17 -21.18 2.32
N LEU A 904 -6.74 -19.98 2.53
CA LEU A 904 -5.97 -18.74 2.55
C LEU A 904 -5.06 -18.63 3.78
N ALA A 905 -5.48 -19.14 4.95
CA ALA A 905 -4.64 -19.16 6.14
C ALA A 905 -3.39 -20.04 5.95
N PHE A 906 -3.56 -21.25 5.41
CA PHE A 906 -2.42 -22.13 5.10
C PHE A 906 -1.52 -21.54 3.99
N ALA A 907 -2.10 -20.82 3.03
CA ALA A 907 -1.32 -20.09 2.03
C ALA A 907 -0.54 -18.93 2.64
N CYS A 908 -1.13 -18.16 3.56
CA CYS A 908 -0.48 -17.05 4.27
C CYS A 908 0.68 -17.52 5.15
N LEU A 909 0.57 -18.70 5.78
CA LEU A 909 1.64 -19.31 6.57
C LEU A 909 2.77 -19.91 5.70
N GLY A 910 2.65 -19.86 4.37
CA GLY A 910 3.67 -20.36 3.43
C GLY A 910 3.65 -21.87 3.20
N PHE A 911 2.70 -22.61 3.79
CA PHE A 911 2.57 -24.06 3.58
C PHE A 911 2.06 -24.43 2.17
N LEU A 912 1.34 -23.51 1.53
CA LEU A 912 0.84 -23.65 0.15
C LEU A 912 1.61 -22.68 -0.79
N SER A 913 2.92 -22.90 -0.91
CA SER A 913 3.75 -22.16 -1.88
C SER A 913 3.37 -22.53 -3.33
N PRO A 914 3.43 -21.59 -4.30
CA PRO A 914 3.34 -21.88 -5.73
C PRO A 914 4.31 -22.94 -6.24
N ALA A 915 5.39 -23.20 -5.50
CA ALA A 915 6.32 -24.28 -5.79
C ALA A 915 5.64 -25.67 -5.73
N ASN A 916 4.54 -25.81 -4.99
CA ASN A 916 3.75 -27.05 -4.91
C ASN A 916 2.50 -26.94 -5.79
N ARG A 917 2.65 -27.35 -7.05
CA ARG A 917 1.61 -27.22 -8.09
C ARG A 917 0.36 -28.00 -7.73
N GLY A 918 -0.81 -27.39 -7.93
CA GLY A 918 -2.12 -28.00 -7.62
C GLY A 918 -2.42 -28.24 -6.12
N ALA A 919 -1.50 -27.91 -5.21
CA ALA A 919 -1.71 -28.10 -3.77
C ALA A 919 -2.82 -27.19 -3.21
N LEU A 920 -2.91 -25.96 -3.70
CA LEU A 920 -3.95 -25.01 -3.30
C LEU A 920 -5.35 -25.57 -3.57
N MET A 921 -5.56 -26.12 -4.77
CA MET A 921 -6.85 -26.73 -5.15
C MET A 921 -7.11 -28.03 -4.39
N THR A 922 -6.08 -28.87 -4.21
CA THR A 922 -6.21 -30.09 -3.41
C THR A 922 -6.61 -29.76 -1.97
N CYS A 923 -6.00 -28.74 -1.36
CA CYS A 923 -6.35 -28.25 -0.03
C CYS A 923 -7.78 -27.71 0.00
N ALA A 924 -8.19 -26.91 -0.99
CA ALA A 924 -9.56 -26.40 -1.08
C ALA A 924 -10.60 -27.53 -1.20
N LEU A 925 -10.37 -28.53 -2.05
CA LEU A 925 -11.27 -29.69 -2.21
C LEU A 925 -11.37 -30.54 -0.93
N VAL A 926 -10.24 -30.80 -0.27
CA VAL A 926 -10.23 -31.54 1.00
C VAL A 926 -10.92 -30.75 2.11
N ALA A 927 -10.62 -29.46 2.24
CA ALA A 927 -11.27 -28.58 3.20
C ALA A 927 -12.78 -28.49 2.96
N TRP A 928 -13.20 -28.40 1.69
CA TRP A 928 -14.62 -28.44 1.30
C TRP A 928 -15.32 -29.68 1.84
N VAL A 929 -14.75 -30.87 1.61
CA VAL A 929 -15.36 -32.14 2.03
C VAL A 929 -15.43 -32.24 3.56
N LEU A 930 -14.34 -31.88 4.27
CA LEU A 930 -14.27 -31.95 5.73
C LEU A 930 -15.23 -30.95 6.41
N LEU A 931 -15.42 -29.78 5.82
CA LEU A 931 -16.35 -28.76 6.34
C LEU A 931 -17.81 -29.05 6.01
N GLY A 932 -18.12 -30.17 5.35
CA GLY A 932 -19.50 -30.64 5.18
C GLY A 932 -20.25 -30.81 6.51
N ALA A 933 -19.56 -31.22 7.58
CA ALA A 933 -20.16 -31.27 8.92
C ALA A 933 -20.61 -29.89 9.42
N ALA A 934 -19.80 -28.85 9.20
CA ALA A 934 -20.15 -27.49 9.59
C ALA A 934 -21.38 -26.99 8.79
N ALA A 935 -21.43 -27.30 7.49
CA ALA A 935 -22.56 -26.98 6.62
C ALA A 935 -23.88 -27.58 7.14
N GLY A 936 -23.85 -28.88 7.44
CA GLY A 936 -25.00 -29.59 8.01
C GLY A 936 -25.42 -29.05 9.37
N TYR A 937 -24.46 -28.74 10.25
CA TYR A 937 -24.72 -28.19 11.57
C TYR A 937 -25.41 -26.82 11.51
N VAL A 938 -24.87 -25.88 10.73
CA VAL A 938 -25.42 -24.53 10.59
C VAL A 938 -26.82 -24.58 9.97
N SER A 939 -26.98 -25.34 8.88
CA SER A 939 -28.28 -25.49 8.20
C SER A 939 -29.35 -26.07 9.13
N ALA A 940 -29.01 -27.13 9.88
CA ALA A 940 -29.91 -27.75 10.84
C ALA A 940 -30.33 -26.79 11.96
N ARG A 941 -29.39 -26.02 12.51
CA ARG A 941 -29.64 -25.08 13.60
C ARG A 941 -30.57 -23.95 13.18
N VAL A 942 -30.34 -23.36 12.00
CA VAL A 942 -31.15 -22.26 11.45
C VAL A 942 -32.53 -22.78 11.01
N TYR A 943 -32.63 -23.95 10.39
CA TYR A 943 -33.92 -24.52 10.03
C TYR A 943 -34.77 -24.88 11.26
N LYS A 944 -34.11 -25.36 12.33
CA LYS A 944 -34.78 -25.64 13.61
C LYS A 944 -35.28 -24.36 14.28
N SER A 945 -34.56 -23.23 14.19
CA SER A 945 -35.05 -21.94 14.72
C SER A 945 -36.28 -21.43 13.99
N PHE A 946 -36.46 -21.76 12.71
CA PHE A 946 -37.68 -21.42 11.96
C PHE A 946 -38.89 -22.31 12.30
N GLY A 947 -38.78 -23.23 13.27
CA GLY A 947 -39.84 -24.20 13.60
C GLY A 947 -39.93 -25.38 12.62
N GLY A 948 -38.91 -25.58 11.78
CA GLY A 948 -38.87 -26.65 10.78
C GLY A 948 -38.73 -28.05 11.41
N ARG A 949 -39.68 -28.95 11.11
CA ARG A 949 -39.68 -30.34 11.60
C ARG A 949 -39.06 -31.35 10.61
N ARG A 950 -38.99 -31.00 9.32
CA ARG A 950 -38.53 -31.90 8.23
C ARG A 950 -37.00 -31.92 8.12
N TRP A 951 -36.32 -32.36 9.18
CA TRP A 951 -34.86 -32.32 9.27
C TRP A 951 -34.15 -33.19 8.22
N LYS A 952 -34.69 -34.37 7.89
CA LYS A 952 -34.12 -35.26 6.86
C LYS A 952 -34.05 -34.61 5.47
N SER A 953 -35.14 -33.94 5.06
CA SER A 953 -35.20 -33.23 3.77
C SER A 953 -34.22 -32.06 3.73
N ASN A 954 -34.09 -31.31 4.84
CA ASN A 954 -33.15 -30.21 4.95
C ASN A 954 -31.71 -30.68 4.69
N ILE A 955 -31.28 -31.76 5.35
CA ILE A 955 -29.92 -32.32 5.19
C ILE A 955 -29.67 -32.75 3.75
N LEU A 956 -30.61 -33.49 3.16
CA LEU A 956 -30.48 -33.98 1.79
C LEU A 956 -30.29 -32.80 0.83
N LEU A 957 -31.12 -31.76 0.96
CA LEU A 957 -31.02 -30.54 0.15
C LEU A 957 -29.69 -29.81 0.39
N THR A 958 -29.20 -29.68 1.63
CA THR A 958 -27.91 -29.05 1.95
C THR A 958 -26.75 -29.77 1.27
N SER A 959 -26.78 -31.11 1.25
CA SER A 959 -25.72 -31.92 0.67
C SER A 959 -25.76 -32.05 -0.86
N MET A 960 -26.92 -31.77 -1.48
CA MET A 960 -27.17 -32.04 -2.90
C MET A 960 -27.22 -30.78 -3.77
N VAL A 961 -27.82 -29.68 -3.30
CA VAL A 961 -28.13 -28.53 -4.16
C VAL A 961 -26.86 -27.80 -4.63
N CYS A 962 -26.00 -27.38 -3.71
CA CYS A 962 -24.80 -26.62 -4.08
C CYS A 962 -23.77 -27.50 -4.83
N PRO A 963 -23.35 -28.66 -4.31
CA PRO A 963 -22.44 -29.54 -5.06
C PRO A 963 -23.03 -30.03 -6.38
N GLY A 964 -24.35 -30.27 -6.46
CA GLY A 964 -25.01 -30.71 -7.69
C GLY A 964 -25.00 -29.67 -8.80
N VAL A 965 -25.22 -28.39 -8.48
CA VAL A 965 -25.11 -27.29 -9.45
C VAL A 965 -23.67 -27.18 -9.97
N VAL A 966 -22.69 -27.16 -9.08
CA VAL A 966 -21.26 -27.05 -9.45
C VAL A 966 -20.82 -28.24 -10.30
N PHE A 967 -21.16 -29.47 -9.88
CA PHE A 967 -20.82 -30.67 -10.62
C PHE A 967 -21.49 -30.73 -11.99
N SER A 968 -22.76 -30.34 -12.11
CA SER A 968 -23.47 -30.36 -13.39
C SER A 968 -22.84 -29.39 -14.40
N LEU A 969 -22.53 -28.17 -13.97
CA LEU A 969 -21.86 -27.19 -14.84
C LEU A 969 -20.44 -27.64 -15.21
N PHE A 970 -19.69 -28.14 -14.24
CA PHE A 970 -18.35 -28.69 -14.46
C PHE A 970 -18.38 -29.87 -15.44
N PHE A 971 -19.36 -30.77 -15.32
CA PHE A 971 -19.53 -31.90 -16.22
C PHE A 971 -19.85 -31.46 -17.65
N ILE A 972 -20.76 -30.49 -17.84
CA ILE A 972 -21.09 -29.94 -19.17
C ILE A 972 -19.86 -29.33 -19.83
N MET A 973 -19.07 -28.54 -19.09
CA MET A 973 -17.82 -27.98 -19.62
C MET A 973 -16.81 -29.07 -19.97
N ASN A 974 -16.70 -30.12 -19.14
CA ASN A 974 -15.80 -31.22 -19.42
C ASN A 974 -16.19 -32.02 -20.68
N LEU A 975 -17.49 -32.12 -21.01
CA LEU A 975 -17.94 -32.71 -22.30
C LEU A 975 -17.41 -31.91 -23.50
N VAL A 976 -17.43 -30.57 -23.41
CA VAL A 976 -16.88 -29.69 -24.47
C VAL A 976 -15.36 -29.86 -24.57
N LEU A 977 -14.66 -29.92 -23.43
CA LEU A 977 -13.22 -30.13 -23.39
C LEU A 977 -12.79 -31.49 -23.97
N TRP A 978 -13.54 -32.56 -23.70
CA TRP A 978 -13.33 -33.85 -24.36
C TRP A 978 -13.58 -33.77 -25.86
N GLY A 979 -14.67 -33.13 -26.29
CA GLY A 979 -14.98 -32.95 -27.72
C GLY A 979 -13.90 -32.20 -28.50
N LYS A 980 -13.15 -31.31 -27.83
CA LYS A 980 -12.02 -30.56 -28.40
C LYS A 980 -10.65 -31.21 -28.18
N GLY A 981 -10.55 -32.32 -27.45
CA GLY A 981 -9.28 -32.99 -27.16
C GLY A 981 -8.32 -32.18 -26.28
N SER A 982 -8.86 -31.39 -25.34
CA SER A 982 -8.08 -30.50 -24.47
C SER A 982 -7.37 -31.25 -23.34
N SER A 983 -6.18 -30.77 -22.96
CA SER A 983 -5.45 -31.22 -21.76
C SER A 983 -6.17 -30.90 -20.45
N ALA A 984 -7.01 -29.84 -20.44
CA ALA A 984 -7.84 -29.47 -19.30
C ALA A 984 -9.02 -30.43 -19.10
N SER A 985 -9.26 -31.35 -20.03
CA SER A 985 -10.30 -32.35 -19.84
C SER A 985 -9.92 -33.28 -18.68
N VAL A 986 -10.83 -33.38 -17.71
CA VAL A 986 -10.64 -34.25 -16.55
C VAL A 986 -11.00 -35.67 -16.95
N PRO A 987 -10.12 -36.67 -16.73
CA PRO A 987 -10.40 -38.06 -17.08
C PRO A 987 -11.68 -38.58 -16.42
N PHE A 988 -12.37 -39.50 -17.09
CA PHE A 988 -13.60 -40.10 -16.56
C PHE A 988 -13.38 -40.77 -15.19
N SER A 989 -12.22 -41.39 -14.97
CA SER A 989 -11.84 -41.99 -13.68
C SER A 989 -11.83 -40.96 -12.54
N THR A 990 -11.28 -39.77 -12.77
CA THR A 990 -11.23 -38.70 -11.78
C THR A 990 -12.62 -38.12 -11.50
N LEU A 991 -13.51 -38.04 -12.50
CA LEU A 991 -14.91 -37.66 -12.25
C LEU A 991 -15.63 -38.67 -11.35
N VAL A 992 -15.43 -39.97 -11.57
CA VAL A 992 -15.98 -41.02 -10.70
C VAL A 992 -15.39 -40.92 -9.29
N ALA A 993 -14.10 -40.59 -9.15
CA ALA A 993 -13.48 -40.35 -7.85
C ALA A 993 -14.09 -39.13 -7.14
N LEU A 994 -14.37 -38.04 -7.85
CA LEU A 994 -15.05 -36.86 -7.29
C LEU A 994 -16.49 -37.17 -6.86
N LEU A 995 -17.22 -37.97 -7.63
CA LEU A 995 -18.54 -38.47 -7.25
C LEU A 995 -18.48 -39.36 -6.00
N ALA A 996 -17.50 -40.27 -5.93
CA ALA A 996 -17.29 -41.12 -4.76
C ALA A 996 -16.93 -40.29 -3.50
N LEU A 997 -16.12 -39.24 -3.66
CA LEU A 997 -15.78 -38.30 -2.58
C LEU A 997 -17.03 -37.54 -2.10
N TRP A 998 -17.89 -37.10 -3.02
CA TRP A 998 -19.13 -36.39 -2.71
C TRP A 998 -20.14 -37.28 -1.98
N PHE A 999 -20.52 -38.42 -2.56
CA PHE A 999 -21.53 -39.31 -1.96
C PHE A 999 -21.00 -40.16 -0.80
N GLY A 1000 -19.73 -40.57 -0.86
CA GLY A 1000 -19.12 -41.46 0.12
C GLY A 1000 -18.59 -40.75 1.37
N VAL A 1001 -18.18 -39.49 1.27
CA VAL A 1001 -17.60 -38.75 2.41
C VAL A 1001 -18.42 -37.51 2.73
N SER A 1002 -18.60 -36.59 1.79
CA SER A 1002 -19.22 -35.28 2.06
C SER A 1002 -20.67 -35.40 2.53
N VAL A 1003 -21.49 -36.22 1.85
CA VAL A 1003 -22.90 -36.45 2.23
C VAL A 1003 -22.98 -37.01 3.67
N PRO A 1004 -22.36 -38.15 4.05
CA PRO A 1004 -22.39 -38.64 5.43
C PRO A 1004 -21.91 -37.61 6.47
N LEU A 1005 -20.88 -36.83 6.15
CA LEU A 1005 -20.36 -35.80 7.07
C LEU A 1005 -21.40 -34.69 7.34
N THR A 1006 -22.13 -34.26 6.31
CA THR A 1006 -23.24 -33.30 6.46
C THR A 1006 -24.37 -33.87 7.33
N PHE A 1007 -24.67 -35.16 7.22
CA PHE A 1007 -25.64 -35.85 8.08
C PHE A 1007 -25.20 -35.84 9.54
N ILE A 1008 -23.93 -36.14 9.82
CA ILE A 1008 -23.37 -36.11 11.18
C ILE A 1008 -23.48 -34.70 11.78
N GLY A 1009 -23.06 -33.69 11.04
CA GLY A 1009 -23.13 -32.29 11.49
C GLY A 1009 -24.55 -31.84 11.79
N ALA A 1010 -25.48 -32.15 10.89
CA ALA A 1010 -26.88 -31.82 11.07
C ALA A 1010 -27.55 -32.58 12.23
N TYR A 1011 -27.20 -33.85 12.44
CA TYR A 1011 -27.67 -34.62 13.58
C TYR A 1011 -27.31 -33.96 14.92
N PHE A 1012 -26.07 -33.51 15.07
CA PHE A 1012 -25.66 -32.72 16.25
C PHE A 1012 -26.35 -31.36 16.31
N GLY A 1013 -26.58 -30.71 15.16
CA GLY A 1013 -27.33 -29.47 15.05
C GLY A 1013 -28.77 -29.58 15.59
N PHE A 1014 -29.50 -30.62 15.18
CA PHE A 1014 -30.88 -30.86 15.63
C PHE A 1014 -30.98 -31.32 17.09
N ARG A 1015 -29.95 -31.96 17.66
CA ARG A 1015 -29.94 -32.34 19.08
C ARG A 1015 -29.75 -31.17 20.03
N LYS A 1016 -29.12 -30.08 19.59
CA LYS A 1016 -28.98 -28.87 20.42
C LYS A 1016 -30.33 -28.19 20.65
N ARG A 1017 -30.46 -27.46 21.77
CA ARG A 1017 -31.65 -26.67 22.09
C ARG A 1017 -31.95 -25.67 20.98
N ILE A 1018 -33.25 -25.37 20.80
CA ILE A 1018 -33.70 -24.37 19.82
C ILE A 1018 -33.03 -23.03 20.17
N LEU A 1019 -32.62 -22.26 19.16
CA LEU A 1019 -32.15 -20.90 19.38
C LEU A 1019 -33.36 -20.07 19.84
N GLU A 1020 -33.40 -19.73 21.12
CA GLU A 1020 -34.45 -18.88 21.68
C GLU A 1020 -34.30 -17.46 21.13
N HIS A 1021 -35.42 -16.93 20.63
CA HIS A 1021 -35.54 -15.54 20.19
C HIS A 1021 -35.85 -14.67 21.41
N PRO A 1022 -35.25 -13.46 21.49
CA PRO A 1022 -35.40 -12.60 22.66
C PRO A 1022 -36.84 -12.10 22.86
N VAL A 1023 -37.63 -12.03 21.80
CA VAL A 1023 -39.00 -11.50 21.82
C VAL A 1023 -39.96 -12.53 21.23
N ARG A 1024 -41.17 -12.62 21.79
CA ARG A 1024 -42.25 -13.47 21.28
C ARG A 1024 -42.96 -12.81 20.11
N THR A 1025 -43.37 -13.61 19.12
CA THR A 1025 -44.09 -13.10 17.95
C THR A 1025 -45.60 -12.98 18.21
N ASN A 1026 -46.21 -11.89 17.75
CA ASN A 1026 -47.65 -11.66 17.78
C ASN A 1026 -48.42 -12.59 16.84
N GLN A 1027 -49.68 -12.87 17.17
CA GLN A 1027 -50.53 -13.77 16.36
C GLN A 1027 -50.90 -13.15 15.00
N ILE A 1028 -51.23 -11.86 14.98
CA ILE A 1028 -51.61 -11.12 13.77
C ILE A 1028 -50.40 -10.32 13.29
N PRO A 1029 -49.96 -10.47 12.03
CA PRO A 1029 -48.85 -9.68 11.48
C PRO A 1029 -49.28 -8.22 11.28
N ARG A 1030 -48.41 -7.28 11.66
CA ARG A 1030 -48.60 -5.85 11.40
C ARG A 1030 -48.58 -5.55 9.89
N GLN A 1031 -49.38 -4.57 9.46
CA GLN A 1031 -49.38 -4.06 8.09
C GLN A 1031 -48.13 -3.18 7.86
N ILE A 1032 -47.45 -3.39 6.73
CA ILE A 1032 -46.24 -2.65 6.36
C ILE A 1032 -46.65 -1.35 5.65
N PRO A 1033 -46.14 -0.18 6.08
CA PRO A 1033 -46.42 1.10 5.42
C PRO A 1033 -45.76 1.19 4.04
N GLU A 1034 -46.25 2.10 3.18
CA GLU A 1034 -45.67 2.33 1.86
C GLU A 1034 -44.20 2.77 1.96
N GLN A 1035 -43.34 2.11 1.20
CA GLN A 1035 -41.88 2.28 1.27
C GLN A 1035 -41.39 3.27 0.22
N SER A 1036 -40.43 4.11 0.60
CA SER A 1036 -39.72 5.00 -0.32
C SER A 1036 -38.89 4.20 -1.35
N LEU A 1037 -38.57 4.80 -2.50
CA LEU A 1037 -37.89 4.10 -3.61
C LEU A 1037 -36.63 3.32 -3.17
N TYR A 1038 -35.81 3.90 -2.29
CA TYR A 1038 -34.55 3.31 -1.82
C TYR A 1038 -34.73 2.21 -0.76
N THR A 1039 -35.86 2.16 -0.05
CA THR A 1039 -36.19 1.14 0.96
C THR A 1039 -36.94 -0.06 0.36
N GLN A 1040 -37.38 0.06 -0.90
CA GLN A 1040 -37.91 -1.05 -1.68
C GLN A 1040 -36.88 -2.18 -1.87
N PRO A 1041 -37.34 -3.45 -2.01
CA PRO A 1041 -36.48 -4.62 -1.99
C PRO A 1041 -35.43 -4.64 -3.11
N VAL A 1042 -35.80 -4.30 -4.34
CA VAL A 1042 -34.88 -4.41 -5.49
C VAL A 1042 -33.79 -3.34 -5.45
N PRO A 1043 -34.07 -2.03 -5.32
CA PRO A 1043 -33.03 -1.02 -5.25
C PRO A 1043 -32.10 -1.18 -4.04
N GLY A 1044 -32.64 -1.53 -2.87
CA GLY A 1044 -31.84 -1.76 -1.66
C GLY A 1044 -30.86 -2.94 -1.77
N ILE A 1045 -31.28 -4.03 -2.42
CA ILE A 1045 -30.39 -5.19 -2.68
C ILE A 1045 -29.25 -4.81 -3.62
N VAL A 1046 -29.54 -4.05 -4.67
CA VAL A 1046 -28.53 -3.63 -5.66
C VAL A 1046 -27.51 -2.69 -5.02
N MET A 1047 -27.97 -1.67 -4.29
CA MET A 1047 -27.08 -0.72 -3.61
C MET A 1047 -26.14 -1.39 -2.59
N GLY A 1048 -26.61 -2.41 -1.87
CA GLY A 1048 -25.79 -3.12 -0.89
C GLY A 1048 -24.58 -3.86 -1.47
N GLY A 1049 -24.62 -4.20 -2.76
CA GLY A 1049 -23.53 -4.95 -3.41
C GLY A 1049 -22.37 -4.09 -3.90
N VAL A 1050 -22.58 -2.78 -4.09
CA VAL A 1050 -21.62 -1.83 -4.69
C VAL A 1050 -20.39 -1.65 -3.79
N LEU A 1051 -20.60 -1.43 -2.49
CA LEU A 1051 -19.50 -1.12 -1.56
C LEU A 1051 -18.54 -2.30 -1.37
N PRO A 1052 -19.00 -3.55 -1.12
CA PRO A 1052 -18.10 -4.69 -1.06
C PRO A 1052 -17.38 -4.95 -2.39
N PHE A 1053 -18.03 -4.68 -3.54
CA PHE A 1053 -17.41 -4.81 -4.85
C PHE A 1053 -16.29 -3.79 -5.06
N GLY A 1054 -16.49 -2.52 -4.66
CA GLY A 1054 -15.48 -1.48 -4.73
C GLY A 1054 -14.20 -1.83 -3.96
N CYS A 1055 -14.33 -2.49 -2.81
CA CYS A 1055 -13.18 -2.91 -1.98
C CYS A 1055 -12.34 -4.03 -2.60
N ILE A 1056 -12.89 -4.83 -3.52
CA ILE A 1056 -12.17 -5.97 -4.12
C ILE A 1056 -11.81 -5.76 -5.58
N PHE A 1057 -12.34 -4.71 -6.23
CA PHE A 1057 -12.27 -4.49 -7.67
C PHE A 1057 -10.84 -4.58 -8.24
N ILE A 1058 -9.88 -3.90 -7.61
CA ILE A 1058 -8.49 -3.88 -8.11
C ILE A 1058 -7.83 -5.26 -7.92
N GLN A 1059 -8.14 -5.96 -6.83
CA GLN A 1059 -7.58 -7.29 -6.59
C GLN A 1059 -8.17 -8.34 -7.52
N LEU A 1060 -9.44 -8.18 -7.88
CA LEU A 1060 -10.10 -9.03 -8.87
C LEU A 1060 -9.41 -8.97 -10.23
N PHE A 1061 -8.90 -7.80 -10.65
CA PHE A 1061 -8.09 -7.68 -11.87
C PHE A 1061 -6.87 -8.61 -11.85
N PHE A 1062 -6.12 -8.62 -10.74
CA PHE A 1062 -4.93 -9.47 -10.59
C PHE A 1062 -5.28 -10.96 -10.53
N ILE A 1063 -6.39 -11.31 -9.87
CA ILE A 1063 -6.89 -12.69 -9.84
C ILE A 1063 -7.28 -13.15 -11.25
N LEU A 1064 -7.98 -12.32 -12.02
CA LEU A 1064 -8.37 -12.65 -13.40
C LEU A 1064 -7.16 -12.74 -14.34
N ASN A 1065 -6.17 -11.83 -14.23
CA ASN A 1065 -4.93 -11.95 -15.00
C ASN A 1065 -4.17 -13.24 -14.66
N SER A 1066 -4.18 -13.65 -13.39
CA SER A 1066 -3.52 -14.90 -13.00
C SER A 1066 -4.24 -16.15 -13.51
N LEU A 1067 -5.58 -16.13 -13.49
CA LEU A 1067 -6.39 -17.25 -13.98
C LEU A 1067 -6.37 -17.38 -15.51
N TRP A 1068 -6.40 -16.26 -16.25
CA TRP A 1068 -6.61 -16.26 -17.69
C TRP A 1068 -5.40 -15.83 -18.55
N SER A 1069 -4.51 -14.95 -18.06
CA SER A 1069 -3.32 -14.44 -18.78
C SER A 1069 -2.00 -15.12 -18.33
N SER A 1070 -2.09 -16.28 -17.66
CA SER A 1070 -0.93 -17.11 -17.27
C SER A 1070 0.14 -16.41 -16.42
N GLN A 1071 -0.22 -15.30 -15.74
CA GLN A 1071 0.67 -14.59 -14.83
C GLN A 1071 0.65 -15.25 -13.44
N MET A 1072 1.82 -15.38 -12.80
CA MET A 1072 1.93 -16.00 -11.49
C MET A 1072 1.55 -15.01 -10.38
N TYR A 1073 0.48 -15.30 -9.61
CA TYR A 1073 0.16 -14.54 -8.40
C TYR A 1073 0.88 -15.14 -7.19
N TYR A 1074 1.83 -14.41 -6.60
CA TYR A 1074 2.65 -14.87 -5.47
C TYR A 1074 2.24 -14.28 -4.10
N MET A 1075 1.42 -13.23 -4.12
CA MET A 1075 1.14 -12.37 -2.98
C MET A 1075 -0.02 -12.87 -2.09
N PHE A 1076 0.03 -14.13 -1.62
CA PHE A 1076 -1.07 -14.75 -0.84
C PHE A 1076 -1.41 -14.06 0.48
N GLY A 1077 -0.41 -13.47 1.16
CA GLY A 1077 -0.66 -12.68 2.39
C GLY A 1077 -1.58 -11.49 2.12
N PHE A 1078 -1.44 -10.87 0.95
CA PHE A 1078 -2.29 -9.76 0.51
C PHE A 1078 -3.71 -10.22 0.22
N LEU A 1079 -3.86 -11.36 -0.46
CA LEU A 1079 -5.18 -11.96 -0.73
C LEU A 1079 -5.93 -12.32 0.57
N PHE A 1080 -5.22 -12.79 1.59
CA PHE A 1080 -5.81 -13.05 2.91
C PHE A 1080 -6.31 -11.76 3.58
N LEU A 1081 -5.53 -10.68 3.55
CA LEU A 1081 -5.93 -9.40 4.14
C LEU A 1081 -7.14 -8.79 3.41
N VAL A 1082 -7.17 -8.87 2.08
CA VAL A 1082 -8.32 -8.43 1.27
C VAL A 1082 -9.57 -9.27 1.55
N PHE A 1083 -9.41 -10.57 1.80
CA PHE A 1083 -10.52 -11.43 2.21
C PHE A 1083 -11.09 -11.00 3.58
N VAL A 1084 -10.25 -10.64 4.54
CA VAL A 1084 -10.71 -10.11 5.84
C VAL A 1084 -11.47 -8.79 5.66
N ILE A 1085 -10.94 -7.89 4.83
CA ILE A 1085 -11.59 -6.63 4.45
C ILE A 1085 -12.99 -6.91 3.86
N LEU A 1086 -13.10 -7.81 2.89
CA LEU A 1086 -14.37 -8.20 2.28
C LEU A 1086 -15.39 -8.70 3.32
N VAL A 1087 -14.95 -9.54 4.27
CA VAL A 1087 -15.83 -10.06 5.33
C VAL A 1087 -16.39 -8.93 6.19
N ILE A 1088 -15.56 -7.95 6.55
CA ILE A 1088 -15.97 -6.78 7.34
C ILE A 1088 -16.94 -5.92 6.54
N THR A 1089 -16.60 -5.54 5.30
CA THR A 1089 -17.45 -4.70 4.44
C THR A 1089 -18.81 -5.33 4.16
N CYS A 1090 -18.85 -6.63 3.85
CA CYS A 1090 -20.12 -7.36 3.65
C CYS A 1090 -20.98 -7.34 4.92
N SER A 1091 -20.35 -7.51 6.09
CA SER A 1091 -21.05 -7.52 7.38
C SER A 1091 -21.65 -6.14 7.68
N GLU A 1092 -20.86 -5.08 7.55
CA GLU A 1092 -21.25 -3.69 7.86
C GLU A 1092 -22.33 -3.17 6.92
N THR A 1093 -22.14 -3.36 5.61
CA THR A 1093 -23.11 -2.90 4.59
C THR A 1093 -24.46 -3.59 4.81
N THR A 1094 -24.45 -4.88 5.16
CA THR A 1094 -25.69 -5.62 5.43
C THR A 1094 -26.33 -5.18 6.74
N ILE A 1095 -25.57 -4.93 7.81
CA ILE A 1095 -26.10 -4.42 9.09
C ILE A 1095 -26.75 -3.05 8.89
N LEU A 1096 -26.09 -2.15 8.16
CA LEU A 1096 -26.59 -0.81 7.87
C LEU A 1096 -27.94 -0.83 7.14
N LEU A 1097 -28.02 -1.60 6.04
CA LEU A 1097 -29.26 -1.73 5.26
C LEU A 1097 -30.35 -2.46 6.07
N CYS A 1098 -29.97 -3.48 6.83
CA CYS A 1098 -30.85 -4.20 7.76
C CYS A 1098 -31.45 -3.22 8.81
N TYR A 1099 -30.66 -2.30 9.36
CA TYR A 1099 -31.12 -1.26 10.27
C TYR A 1099 -32.11 -0.28 9.60
N PHE A 1100 -31.78 0.26 8.43
CA PHE A 1100 -32.70 1.17 7.72
C PHE A 1100 -34.02 0.50 7.33
N HIS A 1101 -34.00 -0.78 6.98
CA HIS A 1101 -35.23 -1.54 6.73
C HIS A 1101 -36.10 -1.70 7.98
N LEU A 1102 -35.49 -1.98 9.12
CA LEU A 1102 -36.21 -2.06 10.39
C LEU A 1102 -36.79 -0.69 10.78
N CYS A 1103 -36.05 0.40 10.58
CA CYS A 1103 -36.55 1.76 10.80
C CYS A 1103 -37.75 2.12 9.92
N ALA A 1104 -37.87 1.49 8.74
CA ALA A 1104 -39.00 1.65 7.82
C ALA A 1104 -40.18 0.70 8.12
N GLU A 1105 -40.22 0.09 9.31
CA GLU A 1105 -41.26 -0.83 9.78
C GLU A 1105 -41.43 -2.14 8.97
N ASP A 1106 -40.45 -2.54 8.16
CA ASP A 1106 -40.48 -3.82 7.42
C ASP A 1106 -39.70 -4.92 8.16
N TYR A 1107 -40.41 -5.95 8.65
CA TYR A 1107 -39.80 -7.13 9.30
C TYR A 1107 -39.25 -8.18 8.31
N HIS A 1108 -39.39 -8.02 6.99
CA HIS A 1108 -38.94 -9.00 6.00
C HIS A 1108 -37.42 -8.94 5.71
N TRP A 1109 -36.59 -8.97 6.75
CA TRP A 1109 -35.14 -8.79 6.62
C TRP A 1109 -34.39 -10.07 6.24
N TRP A 1110 -34.91 -11.28 6.53
CA TRP A 1110 -34.18 -12.56 6.37
C TRP A 1110 -33.56 -12.78 4.98
N TRP A 1111 -34.36 -12.73 3.92
CA TRP A 1111 -33.88 -12.91 2.54
C TRP A 1111 -33.14 -11.67 2.03
N ARG A 1112 -33.57 -10.48 2.46
CA ARG A 1112 -32.94 -9.22 2.05
C ARG A 1112 -31.50 -9.14 2.55
N ALA A 1113 -31.22 -9.56 3.79
CA ALA A 1113 -29.88 -9.59 4.35
C ALA A 1113 -28.94 -10.53 3.57
N PHE A 1114 -29.43 -11.70 3.18
CA PHE A 1114 -28.67 -12.64 2.35
C PHE A 1114 -28.44 -12.09 0.93
N LEU A 1115 -29.47 -11.50 0.31
CA LEU A 1115 -29.38 -11.00 -1.07
C LEU A 1115 -28.59 -9.70 -1.19
N SER A 1116 -28.60 -8.85 -0.17
CA SER A 1116 -27.94 -7.54 -0.18
C SER A 1116 -26.41 -7.65 -0.26
N SER A 1117 -25.79 -8.54 0.52
CA SER A 1117 -24.36 -8.87 0.38
C SER A 1117 -24.11 -9.87 -0.75
N GLY A 1118 -25.08 -10.73 -1.06
CA GLY A 1118 -25.02 -11.62 -2.22
C GLY A 1118 -24.92 -10.88 -3.55
N SER A 1119 -25.55 -9.70 -3.68
CA SER A 1119 -25.59 -8.93 -4.94
C SER A 1119 -24.20 -8.47 -5.41
N THR A 1120 -23.19 -8.42 -4.55
CA THR A 1120 -21.78 -8.24 -4.92
C THR A 1120 -21.32 -9.23 -5.99
N ALA A 1121 -21.85 -10.45 -5.99
CA ALA A 1121 -21.56 -11.45 -7.02
C ALA A 1121 -22.08 -11.05 -8.41
N GLY A 1122 -23.19 -10.30 -8.49
CA GLY A 1122 -23.71 -9.75 -9.74
C GLY A 1122 -22.76 -8.71 -10.33
N TYR A 1123 -22.19 -7.83 -9.50
CA TYR A 1123 -21.16 -6.89 -9.93
C TYR A 1123 -19.88 -7.59 -10.39
N LEU A 1124 -19.47 -8.67 -9.71
CA LEU A 1124 -18.36 -9.51 -10.14
C LEU A 1124 -18.62 -10.11 -11.53
N PHE A 1125 -19.83 -10.60 -11.81
CA PHE A 1125 -20.19 -11.10 -13.13
C PHE A 1125 -20.11 -10.02 -14.22
N ILE A 1126 -20.65 -8.82 -13.95
CA ILE A 1126 -20.55 -7.68 -14.88
C ILE A 1126 -19.09 -7.32 -15.16
N TYR A 1127 -18.24 -7.34 -14.14
CA TYR A 1127 -16.82 -7.08 -14.29
C TYR A 1127 -16.12 -8.16 -15.12
N CYS A 1128 -16.45 -9.44 -14.93
CA CYS A 1128 -15.93 -10.51 -15.77
C CYS A 1128 -16.37 -10.37 -17.24
N CYS A 1129 -17.58 -9.87 -17.50
CA CYS A 1129 -18.00 -9.52 -18.87
C CYS A 1129 -17.17 -8.36 -19.43
N HIS A 1130 -16.95 -7.30 -18.64
CA HIS A 1130 -16.12 -6.17 -19.05
C HIS A 1130 -14.66 -6.60 -19.32
N TYR A 1131 -14.09 -7.45 -18.45
CA TYR A 1131 -12.75 -8.00 -18.62
C TYR A 1131 -12.64 -8.85 -19.89
N PHE A 1132 -13.66 -9.66 -20.20
CA PHE A 1132 -13.72 -10.43 -21.44
C PHE A 1132 -13.66 -9.53 -22.68
N VAL A 1133 -14.41 -8.42 -22.70
CA VAL A 1133 -14.45 -7.52 -23.87
C VAL A 1133 -13.22 -6.62 -24.00
N THR A 1134 -12.61 -6.22 -22.88
CA THR A 1134 -11.54 -5.18 -22.89
C THR A 1134 -10.12 -5.72 -22.82
N LYS A 1135 -9.92 -6.95 -22.32
CA LYS A 1135 -8.60 -7.52 -22.08
C LYS A 1135 -8.35 -8.85 -22.77
N LEU A 1136 -9.37 -9.68 -22.96
CA LEU A 1136 -9.22 -10.98 -23.59
C LEU A 1136 -9.53 -10.89 -25.09
N ASN A 1137 -8.62 -11.36 -25.93
CA ASN A 1137 -8.81 -11.45 -27.38
C ASN A 1137 -9.26 -12.86 -27.77
N ILE A 1138 -10.40 -13.30 -27.23
CA ILE A 1138 -10.95 -14.64 -27.50
C ILE A 1138 -12.03 -14.55 -28.57
N ASP A 1139 -11.73 -15.10 -29.76
CA ASP A 1139 -12.69 -15.13 -30.88
C ASP A 1139 -13.50 -16.45 -30.96
N ASP A 1140 -13.07 -17.51 -30.27
CA ASP A 1140 -13.71 -18.83 -30.39
C ASP A 1140 -14.95 -18.99 -29.50
N ALA A 1141 -16.03 -19.54 -30.07
CA ALA A 1141 -17.29 -19.78 -29.38
C ALA A 1141 -17.16 -20.81 -28.25
N ALA A 1142 -16.33 -21.85 -28.43
CA ALA A 1142 -16.13 -22.87 -27.39
C ALA A 1142 -15.37 -22.31 -26.19
N SER A 1143 -14.29 -21.54 -26.44
CA SER A 1143 -13.56 -20.83 -25.39
C SER A 1143 -14.42 -19.81 -24.65
N THR A 1144 -15.30 -19.08 -25.36
CA THR A 1144 -16.28 -18.17 -24.76
C THR A 1144 -17.24 -18.92 -23.81
N PHE A 1145 -17.78 -20.06 -24.24
CA PHE A 1145 -18.65 -20.88 -23.39
C PHE A 1145 -17.93 -21.39 -22.13
N LEU A 1146 -16.69 -21.84 -22.26
CA LEU A 1146 -15.88 -22.30 -21.13
C LEU A 1146 -15.58 -21.16 -20.14
N TYR A 1147 -15.19 -19.98 -20.63
CA TYR A 1147 -14.95 -18.81 -19.80
C TYR A 1147 -16.18 -18.45 -18.96
N PHE A 1148 -17.35 -18.31 -19.59
CA PHE A 1148 -18.58 -17.97 -18.88
C PHE A 1148 -19.07 -19.11 -17.97
N GLY A 1149 -18.85 -20.37 -18.34
CA GLY A 1149 -19.16 -21.52 -17.50
C GLY A 1149 -18.37 -21.54 -16.19
N TYR A 1150 -17.04 -21.37 -16.25
CA TYR A 1150 -16.20 -21.28 -15.05
C TYR A 1150 -16.49 -20.01 -14.24
N THR A 1151 -16.72 -18.89 -14.93
CA THR A 1151 -17.12 -17.63 -14.28
C THR A 1151 -18.44 -17.78 -13.52
N PHE A 1152 -19.41 -18.50 -14.06
CA PHE A 1152 -20.68 -18.74 -13.38
C PHE A 1152 -20.49 -19.57 -12.10
N ILE A 1153 -19.62 -20.58 -12.12
CA ILE A 1153 -19.28 -21.34 -10.90
C ILE A 1153 -18.65 -20.42 -9.84
N MET A 1154 -17.70 -19.57 -10.24
CA MET A 1154 -17.05 -18.61 -9.33
C MET A 1154 -18.06 -17.64 -8.72
N VAL A 1155 -18.92 -17.04 -9.56
CA VAL A 1155 -19.98 -16.11 -9.14
C VAL A 1155 -20.98 -16.79 -8.20
N PHE A 1156 -21.39 -18.03 -8.49
CA PHE A 1156 -22.33 -18.77 -7.66
C PHE A 1156 -21.77 -19.09 -6.27
N LEU A 1157 -20.52 -19.55 -6.19
CA LEU A 1157 -19.86 -19.79 -4.90
C LEU A 1157 -19.63 -18.48 -4.12
N PHE A 1158 -19.25 -17.42 -4.83
CA PHE A 1158 -19.06 -16.10 -4.23
C PHE A 1158 -20.38 -15.51 -3.69
N PHE A 1159 -21.49 -15.72 -4.40
CA PHE A 1159 -22.84 -15.34 -3.95
C PHE A 1159 -23.25 -16.04 -2.65
N LEU A 1160 -22.99 -17.34 -2.54
CA LEU A 1160 -23.27 -18.10 -1.31
C LEU A 1160 -22.40 -17.63 -0.14
N LEU A 1161 -21.12 -17.34 -0.42
CA LEU A 1161 -20.15 -16.85 0.55
C LEU A 1161 -20.55 -15.49 1.13
N THR A 1162 -20.67 -14.47 0.29
CA THR A 1162 -20.96 -13.10 0.74
C THR A 1162 -22.35 -13.00 1.36
N GLY A 1163 -23.35 -13.67 0.76
CA GLY A 1163 -24.71 -13.70 1.29
C GLY A 1163 -24.80 -14.34 2.68
N THR A 1164 -24.01 -15.39 2.94
CA THR A 1164 -23.98 -16.02 4.27
C THR A 1164 -23.30 -15.14 5.32
N ILE A 1165 -22.23 -14.43 4.95
CA ILE A 1165 -21.54 -13.48 5.85
C ILE A 1165 -22.52 -12.38 6.27
N GLY A 1166 -23.17 -11.72 5.31
CA GLY A 1166 -24.12 -10.65 5.61
C GLY A 1166 -25.33 -11.13 6.40
N PHE A 1167 -25.87 -12.31 6.09
CA PHE A 1167 -26.96 -12.89 6.85
C PHE A 1167 -26.57 -13.17 8.31
N MET A 1168 -25.42 -13.80 8.56
CA MET A 1168 -24.99 -14.14 9.91
C MET A 1168 -24.72 -12.88 10.75
N ALA A 1169 -24.15 -11.84 10.13
CA ALA A 1169 -23.93 -10.54 10.75
C ALA A 1169 -25.25 -9.87 11.15
N CYS A 1170 -26.22 -9.71 10.22
CA CYS A 1170 -27.53 -9.13 10.52
C CYS A 1170 -28.33 -10.02 11.48
N PHE A 1171 -28.23 -11.36 11.43
CA PHE A 1171 -28.88 -12.25 12.42
C PHE A 1171 -28.34 -12.05 13.85
N TRP A 1172 -27.03 -11.88 14.01
CA TRP A 1172 -26.45 -11.56 15.32
C TRP A 1172 -26.84 -10.16 15.78
N PHE A 1173 -26.77 -9.17 14.88
CA PHE A 1173 -27.18 -7.80 15.14
C PHE A 1173 -28.64 -7.74 15.63
N VAL A 1174 -29.59 -8.29 14.87
CA VAL A 1174 -31.03 -8.31 15.19
C VAL A 1174 -31.31 -9.03 16.52
N ARG A 1175 -30.62 -10.14 16.81
CA ARG A 1175 -30.79 -10.78 18.13
C ARG A 1175 -30.26 -9.93 19.27
N LYS A 1176 -29.17 -9.19 19.06
CA LYS A 1176 -28.57 -8.35 20.10
C LYS A 1176 -29.44 -7.13 20.42
N ILE A 1177 -29.85 -6.37 19.40
CA ILE A 1177 -30.74 -5.19 19.54
C ILE A 1177 -32.04 -5.54 20.26
N TYR A 1178 -32.77 -6.59 19.84
CA TYR A 1178 -34.03 -6.97 20.48
C TYR A 1178 -33.86 -7.72 21.81
N SER A 1179 -32.65 -8.17 22.17
CA SER A 1179 -32.40 -8.71 23.52
C SER A 1179 -32.24 -7.64 24.60
N VAL A 1180 -31.97 -6.39 24.18
CA VAL A 1180 -31.82 -5.26 25.10
C VAL A 1180 -33.18 -4.59 25.37
N VAL A 1181 -34.15 -4.78 24.47
CA VAL A 1181 -35.52 -4.29 24.67
C VAL A 1181 -36.19 -5.15 25.75
N LYS A 1182 -36.49 -4.55 26.90
CA LYS A 1182 -37.37 -5.16 27.90
C LYS A 1182 -38.80 -5.02 27.39
N VAL A 1183 -39.40 -6.15 27.00
CA VAL A 1183 -40.83 -6.23 26.71
C VAL A 1183 -41.37 -7.26 27.70
N ASP A 1184 -42.15 -6.80 28.67
CA ASP A 1184 -42.81 -7.67 29.65
C ASP A 1184 -43.91 -8.53 29.00
#